data_AF-A0A6G7Y7B2-F1
#
_entry.id   AF-A0A6G7Y7B2-F1
#
_cell.length_a   1.000
_cell.length_b   1.000
_cell.length_c   1.000
_cell.angle_alpha   90.00
_cell.angle_beta   90.00
_cell.angle_gamma   90.00
#
_symmetry.space_group_name_H-M   'P 1'
#
loop_
_entity.id
_entity.type
_entity.pdbx_description
1 polymer ?
#
loop_
_entity_poly.entity_id
_entity_poly.type
_entity_poly.pdbx_seq_one_letter_code
_entity_poly.pdbx_strand_id
1 'polypeptide(L)'
;MTDLAARRSLLKRGATGTGPDTLPALDAAFDGADEAERAALARTVPASRLLRAEGWTPRAALVLAALGAPRAVAEAMASWEVRQFPDARSQALADVLAGALAGRDADWGARFLDQLAQAGGEPRMAVATARAVKAAHDLRPESADYLEWWLYAEVPAPDALPGHLRAHPEQWHEFWALFRVEPLGGDWRLVDERQAPDWAAAVAELAADPAVRARLLDESLAALLRDFAPRAVTWYPRVHRGLEPTPAETMARWGTHVAVLAAAPSVAVGLAQDTLRAALAGGARPSTEQVAALLDAPVFERTEKKLLAGQVALLADVVAAAPEASGPVGEVVASVVGRLPADVARRASALLPAAVAAPEPPRASTPPVDVPGPRRADLPPLPWDPPPLEGEALRDAVASFLEGVGDGTLLPGMMAALDGLDAAPASLAVAPAWRSLADRALAVAEGDLDASRSSPRRHLAVRLRAWLGLPVPHLDFRGFRRHVFLADDAPVPPDAEVSERTATTHRLGADGTEEVVEIHTFRAGYRMIATHGPGALLVEALRPGVVEQVALAPLPATALDWVRGRHAVGEGTFGSGDPTPPRLLYTAPGSGAGPRASYADRALDTTRVPQEYGHRVEEAREQDGYAQLAQWAGVLYANNPDVLAAHFSPALSAAVAVVNVRGVPEVFAALGASRRLVGGPTAFALALGLSAKEAGHRAATAEALAALAEANLLAPDVLADELAALLADHAIYAGRVAAALTDAASIGALAGHRVLQVIAALLPATAEVRGAGTLYEAGAELARAYGSPVPTPAELARRARGTSAAALALRALAAEPPRGTPLAAEAARLAAASLETPPPSLRR
;
A
#
# COMPACT_ATOMS: atom_id res chain seq x y z
N MET A 1 56.99 -0.48 13.67
CA MET A 1 56.35 0.72 13.09
C MET A 1 57.03 1.01 11.76
N THR A 2 56.39 0.60 10.66
CA THR A 2 56.88 0.84 9.30
C THR A 2 56.71 2.31 8.95
N ASP A 3 57.78 2.98 8.49
CA ASP A 3 57.75 4.39 8.06
C ASP A 3 56.67 4.62 6.97
N LEU A 4 55.89 5.70 7.07
CA LEU A 4 54.85 6.09 6.11
C LEU A 4 55.40 6.19 4.67
N ALA A 5 56.67 6.61 4.51
CA ALA A 5 57.31 6.63 3.20
C ALA A 5 57.50 5.22 2.61
N ALA A 6 57.85 4.23 3.44
CA ALA A 6 57.97 2.83 3.04
C ALA A 6 56.59 2.23 2.70
N ARG A 7 55.55 2.52 3.49
CA ARG A 7 54.16 2.13 3.19
C ARG A 7 53.68 2.72 1.85
N ARG A 8 53.97 3.99 1.55
CA ARG A 8 53.66 4.61 0.25
C ARG A 8 54.37 3.93 -0.92
N SER A 9 55.63 3.52 -0.73
CA SER A 9 56.40 2.81 -1.75
C SER A 9 55.82 1.42 -2.03
N LEU A 10 55.44 0.68 -0.98
CA LEU A 10 54.74 -0.60 -1.09
C LEU A 10 53.38 -0.44 -1.78
N LEU A 11 52.58 0.54 -1.37
CA LEU A 11 51.29 0.85 -1.99
C LEU A 11 51.42 1.16 -3.49
N LYS A 12 52.39 1.97 -3.89
CA LYS A 12 52.62 2.28 -5.33
C LYS A 12 53.03 1.04 -6.11
N ARG A 13 53.91 0.20 -5.55
CA ARG A 13 54.33 -1.06 -6.18
C ARG A 13 53.16 -2.03 -6.35
N GLY A 14 52.36 -2.24 -5.32
CA GLY A 14 51.16 -3.07 -5.39
C GLY A 14 50.09 -2.51 -6.32
N ALA A 15 49.86 -1.20 -6.31
CA ALA A 15 48.87 -0.56 -7.18
C ALA A 15 49.24 -0.60 -8.68
N THR A 16 50.51 -0.84 -9.03
CA THR A 16 50.98 -0.86 -10.43
C THR A 16 51.49 -2.22 -10.90
N GLY A 17 51.74 -3.17 -9.98
CA GLY A 17 52.22 -4.52 -10.29
C GLY A 17 51.15 -5.43 -10.88
N THR A 18 51.53 -6.38 -11.74
CA THR A 18 50.59 -7.35 -12.35
C THR A 18 50.99 -8.80 -12.06
N GLY A 19 51.90 -9.02 -11.11
CA GLY A 19 52.45 -10.33 -10.74
C GLY A 19 51.99 -10.83 -9.36
N PRO A 20 52.44 -12.02 -8.93
CA PRO A 20 52.01 -12.65 -7.68
C PRO A 20 52.35 -11.84 -6.42
N ASP A 21 53.37 -10.99 -6.46
CA ASP A 21 53.80 -10.14 -5.34
C ASP A 21 52.89 -8.92 -5.09
N THR A 22 51.84 -8.75 -5.90
CA THR A 22 50.96 -7.58 -5.88
C THR A 22 50.14 -7.47 -4.59
N LEU A 23 49.43 -8.54 -4.21
CA LEU A 23 48.61 -8.56 -2.99
C LEU A 23 49.48 -8.54 -1.71
N PRO A 24 50.57 -9.34 -1.60
CA PRO A 24 51.49 -9.26 -0.45
C PRO A 24 52.08 -7.86 -0.23
N ALA A 25 52.39 -7.12 -1.30
CA ALA A 25 52.89 -5.75 -1.18
C ALA A 25 51.82 -4.77 -0.66
N LEU A 26 50.54 -4.97 -1.01
CA LEU A 26 49.43 -4.18 -0.51
C LEU A 26 49.10 -4.51 0.94
N ASP A 27 49.06 -5.79 1.30
CA ASP A 27 48.87 -6.23 2.68
C ASP A 27 49.94 -5.64 3.60
N ALA A 28 51.22 -5.73 3.20
CA ALA A 28 52.31 -5.11 3.94
C ALA A 28 52.24 -3.57 4.01
N ALA A 29 51.60 -2.91 3.03
CA ALA A 29 51.40 -1.46 3.07
C ALA A 29 50.34 -1.06 4.13
N PHE A 30 49.32 -1.90 4.33
CA PHE A 30 48.19 -1.64 5.21
C PHE A 30 48.32 -2.27 6.60
N ASP A 31 49.21 -3.25 6.78
CA ASP A 31 49.39 -3.97 8.04
C ASP A 31 49.67 -3.03 9.22
N GLY A 32 48.84 -3.12 10.27
CA GLY A 32 48.91 -2.26 11.45
C GLY A 32 48.80 -0.75 11.18
N ALA A 33 48.24 -0.31 10.04
CA ALA A 33 48.01 1.12 9.77
C ALA A 33 46.74 1.63 10.47
N ASP A 34 46.83 2.74 11.17
CA ASP A 34 45.66 3.42 11.75
C ASP A 34 44.87 4.25 10.70
N GLU A 35 43.72 4.80 11.09
CA GLU A 35 42.87 5.58 10.19
C GLU A 35 43.53 6.86 9.67
N ALA A 36 44.39 7.51 10.46
CA ALA A 36 45.10 8.71 10.05
C ALA A 36 46.18 8.40 9.01
N GLU A 37 46.92 7.31 9.20
CA GLU A 37 47.88 6.77 8.25
C GLU A 37 47.19 6.34 6.95
N ARG A 38 46.05 5.65 7.03
CA ARG A 38 45.26 5.24 5.86
C ARG A 38 44.70 6.43 5.10
N ALA A 39 44.23 7.47 5.78
CA ALA A 39 43.84 8.74 5.14
C ALA A 39 45.03 9.41 4.43
N ALA A 40 46.23 9.34 5.00
CA ALA A 40 47.45 9.85 4.37
C ALA A 40 47.93 8.99 3.17
N LEU A 41 47.65 7.69 3.18
CA LEU A 41 47.92 6.75 2.08
C LEU A 41 46.92 6.92 0.93
N ALA A 42 45.64 7.20 1.22
CA ALA A 42 44.59 7.43 0.23
C ALA A 42 44.90 8.57 -0.76
N ARG A 43 45.74 9.54 -0.35
CA ARG A 43 46.25 10.62 -1.22
C ARG A 43 47.26 10.15 -2.27
N THR A 44 47.81 8.93 -2.12
CA THR A 44 48.87 8.38 -2.97
C THR A 44 48.30 7.59 -4.14
N VAL A 45 47.25 6.79 -3.89
CA VAL A 45 46.55 5.98 -4.89
C VAL A 45 45.05 6.16 -4.69
N PRO A 46 44.34 6.81 -5.63
CA PRO A 46 42.89 7.00 -5.51
C PRO A 46 42.14 5.67 -5.75
N ALA A 47 41.60 5.07 -4.70
CA ALA A 47 40.92 3.77 -4.76
C ALA A 47 39.78 3.71 -5.79
N SER A 48 38.96 4.77 -5.88
CA SER A 48 37.85 4.85 -6.84
C SER A 48 38.30 4.96 -8.30
N ARG A 49 39.52 5.43 -8.56
CA ARG A 49 40.11 5.47 -9.91
C ARG A 49 40.63 4.10 -10.29
N LEU A 50 41.25 3.38 -9.36
CA LEU A 50 41.73 2.01 -9.57
C LEU A 50 40.57 1.05 -9.85
N LEU A 51 39.50 1.12 -9.04
CA LEU A 51 38.28 0.34 -9.24
C LEU A 51 37.63 0.63 -10.60
N ARG A 52 37.59 1.90 -11.04
CA ARG A 52 37.04 2.27 -12.35
C ARG A 52 37.90 1.78 -13.53
N ALA A 53 39.20 1.70 -13.35
CA ALA A 53 40.13 1.30 -14.40
C ALA A 53 40.14 -0.23 -14.61
N GLU A 54 40.02 -1.01 -13.54
CA GLU A 54 40.21 -2.47 -13.58
C GLU A 54 38.94 -3.28 -13.27
N GLY A 55 37.89 -2.63 -12.75
CA GLY A 55 36.74 -3.31 -12.19
C GLY A 55 37.07 -3.99 -10.85
N TRP A 56 36.20 -4.92 -10.45
CA TRP A 56 36.33 -5.67 -9.19
C TRP A 56 37.36 -6.80 -9.31
N THR A 57 38.64 -6.42 -9.23
CA THR A 57 39.77 -7.34 -9.02
C THR A 57 40.10 -7.43 -7.53
N PRO A 58 40.72 -8.53 -7.03
CA PRO A 58 41.16 -8.63 -5.63
C PRO A 58 42.01 -7.44 -5.18
N ARG A 59 42.89 -6.94 -6.06
CA ARG A 59 43.68 -5.74 -5.80
C ARG A 59 42.80 -4.50 -5.61
N ALA A 60 41.90 -4.23 -6.55
CA ALA A 60 41.07 -3.04 -6.50
C ALA A 60 40.14 -3.08 -5.27
N ALA A 61 39.60 -4.26 -4.95
CA ALA A 61 38.80 -4.50 -3.75
C ALA A 61 39.60 -4.25 -2.46
N LEU A 62 40.82 -4.79 -2.36
CA LEU A 62 41.72 -4.59 -1.21
C LEU A 62 42.05 -3.11 -1.00
N VAL A 63 42.41 -2.39 -2.07
CA VAL A 63 42.73 -0.95 -1.99
C VAL A 63 41.49 -0.13 -1.64
N LEU A 64 40.32 -0.48 -2.19
CA LEU A 64 39.04 0.16 -1.87
C LEU A 64 38.67 -0.05 -0.41
N ALA A 65 38.73 -1.27 0.10
CA ALA A 65 38.44 -1.59 1.50
C ALA A 65 39.42 -0.90 2.46
N ALA A 66 40.71 -0.90 2.13
CA ALA A 66 41.75 -0.37 3.02
C ALA A 66 41.81 1.16 3.09
N LEU A 67 41.41 1.87 2.03
CA LEU A 67 41.58 3.33 1.90
C LEU A 67 40.28 4.10 1.61
N GLY A 68 39.18 3.41 1.34
CA GLY A 68 37.89 4.01 1.03
C GLY A 68 37.19 4.61 2.24
N ALA A 69 36.37 5.63 2.01
CA ALA A 69 35.40 6.08 3.00
C ALA A 69 34.24 5.07 3.12
N PRO A 70 33.59 4.91 4.29
CA PRO A 70 32.57 3.88 4.51
C PRO A 70 31.49 3.85 3.41
N ARG A 71 30.92 5.02 3.11
CA ARG A 71 29.91 5.21 2.07
C ARG A 71 30.39 4.82 0.67
N ALA A 72 31.63 5.18 0.32
CA ALA A 72 32.17 4.89 -1.01
C ALA A 72 32.43 3.39 -1.21
N VAL A 73 32.79 2.66 -0.14
CA VAL A 73 32.93 1.21 -0.17
C VAL A 73 31.54 0.56 -0.32
N ALA A 74 30.58 0.97 0.51
CA ALA A 74 29.20 0.49 0.46
C ALA A 74 28.52 0.68 -0.91
N GLU A 75 28.52 1.90 -1.45
CA GLU A 75 27.90 2.22 -2.76
C GLU A 75 28.57 1.45 -3.91
N ALA A 76 29.89 1.25 -3.85
CA ALA A 76 30.60 0.48 -4.86
C ALA A 76 30.18 -1.01 -4.84
N MET A 77 30.04 -1.59 -3.65
CA MET A 77 29.59 -2.99 -3.47
C MET A 77 28.16 -3.16 -3.99
N ALA A 78 27.24 -2.32 -3.53
CA ALA A 78 25.85 -2.27 -3.95
C ALA A 78 25.68 -2.23 -5.48
N SER A 79 26.40 -1.30 -6.12
CA SER A 79 26.36 -1.11 -7.57
C SER A 79 26.84 -2.34 -8.34
N TRP A 80 27.78 -3.11 -7.78
CA TRP A 80 28.33 -4.29 -8.45
C TRP A 80 27.41 -5.51 -8.36
N GLU A 81 26.80 -5.75 -7.21
CA GLU A 81 25.95 -6.93 -6.98
C GLU A 81 24.71 -6.98 -7.89
N VAL A 82 24.15 -5.81 -8.23
CA VAL A 82 23.02 -5.67 -9.18
C VAL A 82 23.35 -6.16 -10.59
N ARG A 83 24.64 -6.21 -10.97
CA ARG A 83 25.07 -6.46 -12.36
C ARG A 83 25.55 -7.89 -12.64
N GLN A 84 25.55 -8.79 -11.65
CA GLN A 84 26.18 -10.10 -11.78
C GLN A 84 25.24 -11.27 -11.43
N PHE A 85 25.62 -12.50 -11.80
CA PHE A 85 25.02 -13.75 -11.32
C PHE A 85 25.93 -14.37 -10.23
N PRO A 86 25.41 -15.17 -9.29
CA PRO A 86 26.23 -15.74 -8.21
C PRO A 86 27.29 -16.70 -8.76
N ASP A 87 28.56 -16.44 -8.48
CA ASP A 87 29.70 -17.28 -8.89
C ASP A 87 30.81 -17.33 -7.82
N ALA A 88 31.80 -18.21 -8.01
CA ALA A 88 32.94 -18.39 -7.09
C ALA A 88 33.80 -17.12 -6.91
N ARG A 89 33.76 -16.19 -7.89
CA ARG A 89 34.46 -14.91 -7.84
C ARG A 89 33.88 -13.98 -6.78
N SER A 90 32.56 -14.03 -6.59
CA SER A 90 31.86 -13.24 -5.58
C SER A 90 32.33 -13.60 -4.16
N GLN A 91 32.55 -14.89 -3.89
CA GLN A 91 33.07 -15.36 -2.59
C GLN A 91 34.52 -14.94 -2.36
N ALA A 92 35.41 -15.11 -3.36
CA ALA A 92 36.81 -14.71 -3.22
C ALA A 92 36.98 -13.20 -2.98
N LEU A 93 36.18 -12.37 -3.63
CA LEU A 93 36.14 -10.93 -3.38
C LEU A 93 35.57 -10.61 -1.99
N ALA A 94 34.55 -11.33 -1.55
CA ALA A 94 34.00 -11.20 -0.19
C ALA A 94 35.08 -11.47 0.87
N ASP A 95 35.92 -12.49 0.69
CA ASP A 95 36.99 -12.85 1.62
C ASP A 95 38.07 -11.76 1.68
N VAL A 96 38.45 -11.19 0.53
CA VAL A 96 39.42 -10.08 0.46
C VAL A 96 38.88 -8.83 1.14
N LEU A 97 37.62 -8.47 0.87
CA LEU A 97 36.97 -7.34 1.53
C LEU A 97 36.82 -7.57 3.03
N ALA A 98 36.34 -8.74 3.43
CA ALA A 98 36.17 -9.14 4.82
C ALA A 98 37.48 -9.01 5.60
N GLY A 99 38.59 -9.56 5.07
CA GLY A 99 39.90 -9.47 5.70
C GLY A 99 40.42 -8.03 5.80
N ALA A 100 40.29 -7.25 4.73
CA ALA A 100 40.75 -5.86 4.69
C ALA A 100 39.95 -4.93 5.62
N LEU A 101 38.63 -5.13 5.67
CA LEU A 101 37.71 -4.32 6.47
C LEU A 101 37.74 -4.69 7.96
N ALA A 102 38.00 -5.96 8.29
CA ALA A 102 38.24 -6.40 9.66
C ALA A 102 39.47 -5.73 10.31
N GLY A 103 40.41 -5.23 9.50
CA GLY A 103 41.59 -4.48 9.96
C GLY A 103 41.37 -2.97 10.11
N ARG A 104 40.13 -2.47 9.93
CA ARG A 104 39.75 -1.07 10.18
C ARG A 104 39.44 -0.88 11.67
N ASP A 105 39.12 0.33 12.12
CA ASP A 105 38.65 0.53 13.49
C ASP A 105 37.13 0.32 13.65
N ALA A 106 36.67 0.20 14.90
CA ALA A 106 35.27 -0.07 15.23
C ALA A 106 34.33 1.07 14.78
N ASP A 107 34.74 2.33 14.90
CA ASP A 107 33.95 3.50 14.48
C ASP A 107 33.77 3.56 12.96
N TRP A 108 34.79 3.16 12.20
CA TRP A 108 34.68 2.99 10.76
C TRP A 108 33.77 1.82 10.42
N GLY A 109 33.95 0.68 11.08
CA GLY A 109 33.12 -0.52 10.88
C GLY A 109 31.64 -0.26 11.12
N ALA A 110 31.27 0.42 12.21
CA ALA A 110 29.89 0.77 12.53
C ALA A 110 29.26 1.65 11.43
N ARG A 111 29.95 2.72 11.02
CA ARG A 111 29.49 3.59 9.92
C ARG A 111 29.38 2.85 8.60
N PHE A 112 30.26 1.89 8.34
CA PHE A 112 30.19 1.08 7.11
C PHE A 112 28.96 0.19 7.08
N LEU A 113 28.60 -0.46 8.19
CA LEU A 113 27.40 -1.30 8.26
C LEU A 113 26.12 -0.49 8.00
N ASP A 114 26.01 0.71 8.56
CA ASP A 114 24.87 1.62 8.29
C ASP A 114 24.83 2.05 6.82
N GLN A 115 25.98 2.44 6.26
CA GLN A 115 26.06 2.87 4.85
C GLN A 115 25.81 1.72 3.87
N LEU A 116 26.23 0.50 4.23
CA LEU A 116 25.98 -0.72 3.44
C LEU A 116 24.48 -1.01 3.38
N ALA A 117 23.80 -0.90 4.51
CA ALA A 117 22.35 -1.08 4.58
C ALA A 117 21.60 -0.01 3.76
N GLN A 118 22.03 1.26 3.84
CA GLN A 118 21.44 2.36 3.07
C GLN A 118 21.69 2.29 1.57
N ALA A 119 22.83 1.74 1.14
CA ALA A 119 23.20 1.66 -0.27
C ALA A 119 22.28 0.71 -1.06
N GLY A 120 21.63 -0.25 -0.39
CA GLY A 120 20.81 -1.29 -1.01
C GLY A 120 21.63 -2.26 -1.86
N GLY A 121 21.05 -3.38 -2.29
CA GLY A 121 21.74 -4.37 -3.13
C GLY A 121 21.32 -5.82 -2.86
N GLU A 122 21.75 -6.71 -3.75
CA GLU A 122 21.54 -8.16 -3.60
C GLU A 122 22.46 -8.72 -2.51
N PRO A 123 21.99 -9.54 -1.56
CA PRO A 123 22.72 -9.89 -0.34
C PRO A 123 23.77 -10.98 -0.53
N ARG A 124 24.74 -10.78 -1.42
CA ARG A 124 25.70 -11.84 -1.83
C ARG A 124 27.04 -11.70 -1.14
N MET A 125 27.84 -10.73 -1.56
CA MET A 125 29.13 -10.38 -0.99
C MET A 125 28.94 -9.55 0.30
N ALA A 126 27.91 -8.70 0.31
CA ALA A 126 27.60 -7.83 1.44
C ALA A 126 27.41 -8.56 2.78
N VAL A 127 26.76 -9.73 2.79
CA VAL A 127 26.52 -10.53 4.01
C VAL A 127 27.81 -11.04 4.64
N ALA A 128 28.67 -11.70 3.85
CA ALA A 128 29.92 -12.24 4.35
C ALA A 128 30.84 -11.11 4.86
N THR A 129 30.89 -9.99 4.15
CA THR A 129 31.66 -8.82 4.57
C THR A 129 31.10 -8.18 5.85
N ALA A 130 29.79 -8.00 5.97
CA ALA A 130 29.14 -7.45 7.16
C ALA A 130 29.39 -8.32 8.40
N ARG A 131 29.25 -9.65 8.27
CA ARG A 131 29.55 -10.61 9.34
C ARG A 131 31.00 -10.52 9.81
N ALA A 132 31.95 -10.44 8.88
CA ALA A 132 33.37 -10.33 9.20
C ALA A 132 33.69 -9.03 9.96
N VAL A 133 33.16 -7.89 9.50
CA VAL A 133 33.35 -6.58 10.17
C VAL A 133 32.74 -6.58 11.58
N LYS A 134 31.55 -7.17 11.74
CA LYS A 134 30.93 -7.32 13.07
C LYS A 134 31.76 -8.19 13.99
N ALA A 135 32.21 -9.34 13.51
CA ALA A 135 33.00 -10.28 14.31
C ALA A 135 34.36 -9.68 14.72
N ALA A 136 35.00 -8.91 13.85
CA ALA A 136 36.30 -8.29 14.12
C ALA A 136 36.28 -7.25 15.25
N HIS A 137 35.13 -6.60 15.47
CA HIS A 137 35.00 -5.48 16.41
C HIS A 137 33.89 -5.69 17.45
N ASP A 138 33.32 -6.90 17.53
CA ASP A 138 32.17 -7.25 18.36
C ASP A 138 30.98 -6.26 18.21
N LEU A 139 30.74 -5.78 16.99
CA LEU A 139 29.70 -4.77 16.74
C LEU A 139 28.30 -5.36 16.93
N ARG A 140 27.42 -4.51 17.44
CA ARG A 140 26.01 -4.81 17.72
C ARG A 140 25.12 -3.70 17.12
N PRO A 141 25.08 -3.59 15.78
CA PRO A 141 24.31 -2.54 15.10
C PRO A 141 22.82 -2.66 15.44
N GLU A 142 22.21 -1.54 15.81
CA GLU A 142 20.78 -1.42 16.09
C GLU A 142 20.13 -0.30 15.26
N SER A 143 20.75 0.12 14.15
CA SER A 143 20.11 1.06 13.23
C SER A 143 18.96 0.38 12.49
N ALA A 144 17.90 1.14 12.22
CA ALA A 144 16.74 0.65 11.47
C ALA A 144 17.15 0.09 10.11
N ASP A 145 17.94 0.87 9.34
CA ASP A 145 18.42 0.48 8.02
C ASP A 145 19.15 -0.86 8.07
N TYR A 146 20.08 -1.05 9.02
CA TYR A 146 20.81 -2.30 9.17
C TYR A 146 19.91 -3.47 9.54
N LEU A 147 18.97 -3.29 10.46
CA LEU A 147 18.08 -4.36 10.90
C LEU A 147 17.08 -4.77 9.80
N GLU A 148 16.59 -3.81 9.01
CA GLU A 148 15.77 -4.08 7.82
C GLU A 148 16.57 -4.87 6.76
N TRP A 149 17.82 -4.47 6.54
CA TRP A 149 18.75 -5.17 5.65
C TRP A 149 19.07 -6.56 6.17
N TRP A 150 19.36 -6.76 7.46
CA TRP A 150 19.60 -8.07 8.06
C TRP A 150 18.39 -8.99 7.88
N LEU A 151 17.18 -8.49 8.15
CA LEU A 151 15.92 -9.22 7.95
C LEU A 151 15.75 -9.62 6.48
N TYR A 152 16.35 -8.90 5.53
CA TYR A 152 16.22 -9.13 4.08
C TYR A 152 17.29 -10.07 3.56
N ALA A 153 18.52 -9.83 4.02
CA ALA A 153 19.74 -10.39 3.48
C ALA A 153 20.11 -11.72 4.13
N GLU A 154 19.81 -11.86 5.43
CA GLU A 154 20.33 -12.96 6.24
C GLU A 154 19.25 -13.86 6.82
N VAL A 155 18.06 -13.31 7.11
CA VAL A 155 16.97 -14.11 7.68
C VAL A 155 16.24 -14.84 6.55
N PRO A 156 16.14 -16.18 6.61
CA PRO A 156 15.44 -16.96 5.58
C PRO A 156 13.92 -16.79 5.68
N ALA A 157 13.18 -17.58 4.91
CA ALA A 157 11.72 -17.64 5.00
C ALA A 157 11.26 -17.90 6.47
N PRO A 158 10.05 -17.45 6.86
CA PRO A 158 9.59 -17.47 8.25
C PRO A 158 9.72 -18.84 8.92
N ASP A 159 9.37 -19.91 8.22
CA ASP A 159 9.41 -21.29 8.70
C ASP A 159 10.83 -21.77 9.05
N ALA A 160 11.86 -21.15 8.48
CA ALA A 160 13.26 -21.45 8.76
C ALA A 160 13.87 -20.56 9.87
N LEU A 161 13.19 -19.50 10.33
CA LEU A 161 13.70 -18.57 11.34
C LEU A 161 14.17 -19.28 12.64
N PRO A 162 13.41 -20.23 13.23
CA PRO A 162 13.86 -20.94 14.42
C PRO A 162 15.12 -21.76 14.19
N GLY A 163 15.24 -22.42 13.05
CA GLY A 163 16.45 -23.14 12.65
C GLY A 163 17.63 -22.21 12.47
N HIS A 164 17.40 -21.05 11.86
CA HIS A 164 18.41 -20.02 11.60
C HIS A 164 19.01 -19.45 12.88
N LEU A 165 18.19 -19.00 13.84
CA LEU A 165 18.67 -18.45 15.11
C LEU A 165 19.37 -19.50 15.99
N ARG A 166 19.07 -20.79 15.81
CA ARG A 166 19.81 -21.89 16.44
C ARG A 166 21.18 -22.09 15.80
N ALA A 167 21.29 -21.94 14.49
CA ALA A 167 22.55 -22.06 13.75
C ALA A 167 23.46 -20.82 13.92
N HIS A 168 22.85 -19.65 14.16
CA HIS A 168 23.50 -18.35 14.24
C HIS A 168 23.21 -17.65 15.58
N PRO A 169 23.75 -18.15 16.70
CA PRO A 169 23.42 -17.63 18.04
C PRO A 169 23.86 -16.17 18.26
N GLU A 170 24.81 -15.67 17.48
CA GLU A 170 25.20 -14.26 17.48
C GLU A 170 24.06 -13.33 17.02
N GLN A 171 23.13 -13.84 16.21
CA GLN A 171 22.04 -13.05 15.61
C GLN A 171 20.81 -12.87 16.52
N TRP A 172 20.85 -13.45 17.72
CA TRP A 172 19.84 -13.16 18.73
C TRP A 172 19.81 -11.67 19.08
N HIS A 173 20.94 -10.97 18.99
CA HIS A 173 21.00 -9.53 19.25
C HIS A 173 20.07 -8.75 18.31
N GLU A 174 20.21 -8.96 16.99
CA GLU A 174 19.41 -8.35 15.94
C GLU A 174 17.93 -8.70 16.08
N PHE A 175 17.65 -9.99 16.34
CA PHE A 175 16.28 -10.44 16.58
C PHE A 175 15.60 -9.67 17.71
N TRP A 176 16.28 -9.49 18.85
CA TRP A 176 15.72 -8.74 19.96
C TRP A 176 15.65 -7.24 19.68
N ALA A 177 16.55 -6.71 18.85
CA ALA A 177 16.52 -5.29 18.46
C ALA A 177 15.26 -4.93 17.64
N LEU A 178 14.63 -5.91 16.96
CA LEU A 178 13.34 -5.73 16.28
C LEU A 178 12.22 -5.20 17.20
N PHE A 179 12.29 -5.47 18.50
CA PHE A 179 11.32 -5.00 19.50
C PHE A 179 11.66 -3.65 20.12
N ARG A 180 12.86 -3.11 19.83
CA ARG A 180 13.40 -1.89 20.47
C ARG A 180 13.56 -0.72 19.50
N VAL A 181 13.69 -0.97 18.20
CA VAL A 181 14.01 0.05 17.20
C VAL A 181 12.79 0.41 16.35
N GLU A 182 12.41 1.69 16.36
CA GLU A 182 11.45 2.27 15.43
C GLU A 182 12.12 2.36 14.05
N PRO A 183 11.61 1.78 12.93
CA PRO A 183 10.23 1.48 12.55
C PRO A 183 9.92 -0.03 12.34
N LEU A 184 10.70 -0.94 12.92
CA LEU A 184 10.78 -2.33 12.46
C LEU A 184 9.48 -3.13 12.61
N GLY A 185 8.66 -2.84 13.63
CA GLY A 185 7.33 -3.44 13.73
C GLY A 185 6.33 -3.00 12.65
N GLY A 186 6.76 -2.14 11.72
CA GLY A 186 6.07 -1.67 10.53
C GLY A 186 6.66 -2.18 9.21
N ASP A 187 7.70 -3.01 9.25
CA ASP A 187 8.30 -3.61 8.07
C ASP A 187 7.27 -4.47 7.32
N TRP A 188 7.21 -4.30 6.00
CA TRP A 188 6.20 -4.93 5.15
C TRP A 188 6.16 -6.47 5.32
N ARG A 189 7.28 -7.14 5.60
CA ARG A 189 7.32 -8.60 5.83
C ARG A 189 6.61 -9.00 7.12
N LEU A 190 6.73 -8.18 8.14
CA LEU A 190 6.19 -8.42 9.48
C LEU A 190 4.71 -8.00 9.60
N VAL A 191 4.25 -7.10 8.72
CA VAL A 191 2.89 -6.55 8.77
C VAL A 191 1.99 -6.96 7.60
N ASP A 192 2.54 -7.41 6.47
CA ASP A 192 1.75 -7.88 5.32
C ASP A 192 0.86 -9.06 5.71
N GLU A 193 -0.43 -8.97 5.39
CA GLU A 193 -1.41 -9.97 5.83
C GLU A 193 -1.16 -11.38 5.26
N ARG A 194 -0.36 -11.54 4.20
CA ARG A 194 -0.02 -12.87 3.67
C ARG A 194 1.11 -13.51 4.46
N GLN A 195 2.15 -12.75 4.81
CA GLN A 195 3.35 -13.28 5.45
C GLN A 195 3.38 -13.10 6.97
N ALA A 196 2.71 -12.06 7.50
CA ALA A 196 2.71 -11.77 8.93
C ALA A 196 2.20 -12.90 9.83
N PRO A 197 1.19 -13.72 9.43
CA PRO A 197 0.83 -14.90 10.20
C PRO A 197 1.97 -15.91 10.31
N ASP A 198 2.70 -16.16 9.22
CA ASP A 198 3.81 -17.11 9.18
C ASP A 198 4.99 -16.61 10.04
N TRP A 199 5.30 -15.32 9.97
CA TRP A 199 6.29 -14.69 10.85
C TRP A 199 5.90 -14.77 12.32
N ALA A 200 4.64 -14.51 12.65
CA ALA A 200 4.16 -14.62 14.03
C ALA A 200 4.20 -16.08 14.53
N ALA A 201 3.86 -17.05 13.68
CA ALA A 201 3.95 -18.47 13.99
C ALA A 201 5.40 -18.91 14.22
N ALA A 202 6.33 -18.45 13.38
CA ALA A 202 7.75 -18.71 13.55
C ALA A 202 8.31 -18.15 14.86
N VAL A 203 7.91 -16.92 15.23
CA VAL A 203 8.27 -16.34 16.53
C VAL A 203 7.63 -17.12 17.68
N ALA A 204 6.40 -17.61 17.53
CA ALA A 204 5.76 -18.45 18.53
C ALA A 204 6.47 -19.81 18.71
N GLU A 205 7.06 -20.39 17.65
CA GLU A 205 7.87 -21.61 17.76
C GLU A 205 9.12 -21.39 18.65
N LEU A 206 9.74 -20.21 18.59
CA LEU A 206 10.86 -19.85 19.46
C LEU A 206 10.47 -19.91 20.96
N ALA A 207 9.19 -19.75 21.27
CA ALA A 207 8.66 -19.83 22.63
C ALA A 207 8.62 -21.26 23.20
N ALA A 208 9.09 -22.27 22.45
CA ALA A 208 9.36 -23.60 23.00
C ALA A 208 10.43 -23.58 24.11
N ASP A 209 11.37 -22.62 24.05
CA ASP A 209 12.29 -22.34 25.16
C ASP A 209 11.59 -21.42 26.20
N PRO A 210 11.45 -21.85 27.47
CA PRO A 210 10.79 -21.04 28.50
C PRO A 210 11.43 -19.67 28.75
N ALA A 211 12.75 -19.54 28.64
CA ALA A 211 13.45 -18.26 28.83
C ALA A 211 13.15 -17.30 27.67
N VAL A 212 13.13 -17.83 26.44
CA VAL A 212 12.75 -17.07 25.24
C VAL A 212 11.28 -16.68 25.29
N ARG A 213 10.39 -17.60 25.71
CA ARG A 213 8.95 -17.32 25.88
C ARG A 213 8.70 -16.16 26.85
N ALA A 214 9.32 -16.21 28.03
CA ALA A 214 9.18 -15.14 29.02
C ALA A 214 9.62 -13.79 28.44
N ARG A 215 10.78 -13.75 27.77
CA ARG A 215 11.29 -12.53 27.13
C ARG A 215 10.42 -12.04 25.97
N LEU A 216 9.88 -12.94 25.15
CA LEU A 216 8.95 -12.58 24.06
C LEU A 216 7.68 -11.91 24.60
N LEU A 217 7.12 -12.43 25.70
CA LEU A 217 5.98 -11.81 26.37
C LEU A 217 6.32 -10.40 26.89
N ASP A 218 7.50 -10.23 27.49
CA ASP A 218 7.95 -8.94 28.02
C ASP A 218 8.26 -7.92 26.92
N GLU A 219 9.04 -8.30 25.91
CA GLU A 219 9.45 -7.41 24.82
C GLU A 219 8.27 -7.03 23.92
N SER A 220 7.35 -7.96 23.65
CA SER A 220 6.14 -7.66 22.86
C SER A 220 5.22 -6.66 23.56
N LEU A 221 5.08 -6.73 24.89
CA LEU A 221 4.32 -5.73 25.65
C LEU A 221 5.09 -4.41 25.79
N ALA A 222 6.39 -4.47 26.10
CA ALA A 222 7.22 -3.28 26.22
C ALA A 222 7.24 -2.48 24.90
N ALA A 223 7.24 -3.15 23.75
CA ALA A 223 7.18 -2.49 22.44
C ALA A 223 5.89 -1.68 22.25
N LEU A 224 4.76 -2.09 22.84
CA LEU A 224 3.49 -1.34 22.80
C LEU A 224 3.50 -0.08 23.67
N LEU A 225 4.43 -0.01 24.63
CA LEU A 225 4.60 1.12 25.55
C LEU A 225 5.69 2.09 25.10
N ARG A 226 6.42 1.76 24.03
CA ARG A 226 7.43 2.64 23.44
C ARG A 226 6.76 3.71 22.58
N ASP A 227 7.42 4.86 22.45
CA ASP A 227 6.96 6.00 21.64
C ASP A 227 7.21 5.76 20.15
N PHE A 228 6.64 4.68 19.62
CA PHE A 228 6.71 4.34 18.20
C PHE A 228 5.54 4.94 17.42
N ALA A 229 5.80 5.35 16.18
CA ALA A 229 4.77 5.75 15.23
C ALA A 229 3.71 4.65 15.10
N PRO A 230 2.40 4.99 15.00
CA PRO A 230 1.31 4.01 15.02
C PRO A 230 1.45 2.85 14.00
N ARG A 231 2.02 3.13 12.82
CA ARG A 231 2.29 2.12 11.77
C ARG A 231 3.28 1.04 12.20
N ALA A 232 4.26 1.40 13.04
CA ALA A 232 5.31 0.51 13.50
C ALA A 232 4.87 -0.39 14.67
N VAL A 233 3.66 -0.21 15.19
CA VAL A 233 3.16 -0.96 16.35
C VAL A 233 2.41 -2.24 15.94
N THR A 234 2.09 -2.43 14.66
CA THR A 234 1.10 -3.46 14.25
C THR A 234 1.57 -4.91 14.36
N TRP A 235 2.88 -5.16 14.28
CA TRP A 235 3.44 -6.51 14.42
C TRP A 235 3.40 -7.04 15.87
N TYR A 236 3.71 -6.21 16.86
CA TYR A 236 3.87 -6.65 18.26
C TYR A 236 2.58 -7.24 18.90
N PRO A 237 1.37 -6.69 18.68
CA PRO A 237 0.13 -7.31 19.13
C PRO A 237 -0.13 -8.66 18.48
N ARG A 238 0.35 -8.89 17.25
CA ARG A 238 0.20 -10.18 16.56
C ARG A 238 1.11 -11.23 17.18
N VAL A 239 2.38 -10.88 17.42
CA VAL A 239 3.32 -11.74 18.15
C VAL A 239 2.74 -12.10 19.52
N HIS A 240 2.29 -11.09 20.29
CA HIS A 240 1.74 -11.33 21.63
C HIS A 240 0.52 -12.26 21.62
N ARG A 241 -0.42 -12.08 20.66
CA ARG A 241 -1.56 -13.01 20.50
C ARG A 241 -1.11 -14.42 20.14
N GLY A 242 -0.15 -14.57 19.23
CA GLY A 242 0.36 -15.86 18.78
C GLY A 242 1.06 -16.67 19.88
N LEU A 243 1.55 -16.01 20.94
CA LEU A 243 2.13 -16.69 22.09
C LEU A 243 1.09 -17.35 23.00
N GLU A 244 -0.19 -17.00 22.87
CA GLU A 244 -1.30 -17.46 23.70
C GLU A 244 -0.94 -17.44 25.20
N PRO A 245 -0.79 -16.25 25.82
CA PRO A 245 -0.38 -16.15 27.22
C PRO A 245 -1.36 -16.88 28.15
N THR A 246 -0.84 -17.71 29.03
CA THR A 246 -1.67 -18.41 30.03
C THR A 246 -2.23 -17.41 31.05
N PRO A 247 -3.29 -17.77 31.80
CA PRO A 247 -3.80 -16.93 32.88
C PRO A 247 -2.71 -16.58 33.91
N ALA A 248 -1.82 -17.51 34.25
CA ALA A 248 -0.70 -17.27 35.17
C ALA A 248 0.33 -16.28 34.60
N GLU A 249 0.72 -16.44 33.33
CA GLU A 249 1.64 -15.51 32.66
C GLU A 249 1.04 -14.10 32.52
N THR A 250 -0.26 -14.01 32.27
CA THR A 250 -1.01 -12.75 32.21
C THR A 250 -1.06 -12.10 33.59
N MET A 251 -1.34 -12.86 34.66
CA MET A 251 -1.33 -12.36 36.03
C MET A 251 0.05 -11.83 36.45
N ALA A 252 1.12 -12.54 36.09
CA ALA A 252 2.49 -12.09 36.36
C ALA A 252 2.84 -10.75 35.68
N ARG A 253 2.11 -10.40 34.60
CA ARG A 253 2.31 -9.19 33.80
C ARG A 253 1.11 -8.25 33.83
N TRP A 254 0.23 -8.38 34.83
CA TRP A 254 -1.02 -7.61 34.89
C TRP A 254 -0.77 -6.11 34.80
N GLY A 255 0.20 -5.59 35.58
CA GLY A 255 0.56 -4.17 35.58
C GLY A 255 0.98 -3.67 34.20
N THR A 256 1.74 -4.47 33.44
CA THR A 256 2.16 -4.11 32.08
C THR A 256 0.98 -4.09 31.11
N HIS A 257 0.05 -5.06 31.19
CA HIS A 257 -1.17 -5.05 30.38
C HIS A 257 -2.05 -3.84 30.71
N VAL A 258 -2.19 -3.49 31.99
CA VAL A 258 -2.91 -2.28 32.42
C VAL A 258 -2.24 -1.03 31.87
N ALA A 259 -0.90 -0.93 31.91
CA ALA A 259 -0.18 0.19 31.31
C ALA A 259 -0.46 0.30 29.79
N VAL A 260 -0.56 -0.82 29.09
CA VAL A 260 -0.86 -0.85 27.64
C VAL A 260 -2.26 -0.29 27.33
N LEU A 261 -3.19 -0.28 28.29
CA LEU A 261 -4.49 0.37 28.10
C LEU A 261 -4.40 1.89 27.90
N ALA A 262 -3.29 2.51 28.31
CA ALA A 262 -3.01 3.93 28.08
C ALA A 262 -2.29 4.20 26.74
N ALA A 263 -1.92 3.17 25.98
CA ALA A 263 -1.19 3.33 24.72
C ALA A 263 -2.01 4.11 23.68
N ALA A 264 -1.35 4.96 22.89
CA ALA A 264 -2.01 5.74 21.84
C ALA A 264 -2.69 4.85 20.76
N PRO A 265 -2.06 3.75 20.26
CA PRO A 265 -2.67 2.91 19.23
C PRO A 265 -3.83 2.04 19.75
N SER A 266 -5.00 2.16 19.12
CA SER A 266 -6.22 1.42 19.53
C SER A 266 -6.05 -0.11 19.48
N VAL A 267 -5.19 -0.63 18.60
CA VAL A 267 -4.90 -2.07 18.47
C VAL A 267 -4.18 -2.65 19.69
N ALA A 268 -3.37 -1.84 20.38
CA ALA A 268 -2.65 -2.22 21.59
C ALA A 268 -3.61 -2.24 22.79
N VAL A 269 -4.46 -1.23 22.92
CA VAL A 269 -5.51 -1.18 23.95
C VAL A 269 -6.45 -2.37 23.82
N GLY A 270 -6.92 -2.67 22.60
CA GLY A 270 -7.79 -3.82 22.35
C GLY A 270 -7.12 -5.17 22.67
N LEU A 271 -5.82 -5.33 22.36
CA LEU A 271 -5.05 -6.51 22.78
C LEU A 271 -5.06 -6.68 24.29
N ALA A 272 -4.72 -5.63 25.05
CA ALA A 272 -4.65 -5.71 26.50
C ALA A 272 -6.02 -6.06 27.10
N GLN A 273 -7.10 -5.45 26.60
CA GLN A 273 -8.48 -5.80 27.01
C GLN A 273 -8.78 -7.28 26.76
N ASP A 274 -8.49 -7.79 25.56
CA ASP A 274 -8.76 -9.18 25.20
C ASP A 274 -7.95 -10.17 26.06
N THR A 275 -6.65 -9.91 26.27
CA THR A 275 -5.77 -10.78 27.08
C THR A 275 -6.19 -10.81 28.55
N LEU A 276 -6.51 -9.65 29.14
CA LEU A 276 -6.98 -9.56 30.53
C LEU A 276 -8.30 -10.31 30.72
N ARG A 277 -9.26 -10.15 29.79
CA ARG A 277 -10.54 -10.85 29.81
C ARG A 277 -10.35 -12.36 29.65
N ALA A 278 -9.46 -12.80 28.76
CA ALA A 278 -9.16 -14.22 28.59
C ALA A 278 -8.58 -14.84 29.87
N ALA A 279 -7.71 -14.14 30.59
CA ALA A 279 -7.19 -14.61 31.87
C ALA A 279 -8.29 -14.76 32.94
N LEU A 280 -9.18 -13.77 33.06
CA LEU A 280 -10.32 -13.82 33.99
C LEU A 280 -11.28 -14.97 33.65
N ALA A 281 -11.60 -15.17 32.36
CA ALA A 281 -12.38 -16.30 31.89
C ALA A 281 -11.69 -17.65 32.16
N GLY A 282 -10.36 -17.68 32.12
CA GLY A 282 -9.52 -18.82 32.50
C GLY A 282 -9.40 -19.06 34.01
N GLY A 283 -10.14 -18.32 34.85
CA GLY A 283 -10.19 -18.52 36.30
C GLY A 283 -9.22 -17.66 37.10
N ALA A 284 -8.52 -16.70 36.47
CA ALA A 284 -7.69 -15.75 37.20
C ALA A 284 -8.55 -14.89 38.15
N ARG A 285 -7.94 -14.47 39.26
CA ARG A 285 -8.56 -13.66 40.30
C ARG A 285 -7.64 -12.47 40.60
N PRO A 286 -8.00 -11.25 40.19
CA PRO A 286 -7.18 -10.06 40.44
C PRO A 286 -7.25 -9.67 41.91
N SER A 287 -6.14 -9.18 42.47
CA SER A 287 -6.12 -8.59 43.81
C SER A 287 -6.79 -7.20 43.83
N THR A 288 -7.11 -6.68 45.02
CA THR A 288 -7.66 -5.32 45.17
C THR A 288 -6.76 -4.25 44.54
N GLU A 289 -5.44 -4.37 44.67
CA GLU A 289 -4.47 -3.45 44.06
C GLU A 289 -4.49 -3.52 42.52
N GLN A 290 -4.61 -4.74 41.97
CA GLN A 290 -4.70 -4.97 40.53
C GLN A 290 -5.99 -4.40 39.94
N VAL A 291 -7.11 -4.50 40.67
CA VAL A 291 -8.38 -3.88 40.29
C VAL A 291 -8.27 -2.36 40.33
N ALA A 292 -7.68 -1.78 41.38
CA ALA A 292 -7.49 -0.33 41.48
C ALA A 292 -6.68 0.21 40.29
N ALA A 293 -5.53 -0.42 39.97
CA ALA A 293 -4.71 -0.01 38.84
C ALA A 293 -5.48 -0.08 37.50
N LEU A 294 -6.35 -1.08 37.31
CA LEU A 294 -7.19 -1.19 36.12
C LEU A 294 -8.24 -0.06 36.04
N LEU A 295 -8.82 0.33 37.17
CA LEU A 295 -9.80 1.41 37.25
C LEU A 295 -9.20 2.78 36.93
N ASP A 296 -7.91 2.98 37.26
CA ASP A 296 -7.16 4.20 36.97
C ASP A 296 -6.73 4.35 35.50
N ALA A 297 -6.89 3.30 34.68
CA ALA A 297 -6.51 3.35 33.27
C ALA A 297 -7.38 4.34 32.47
N PRO A 298 -6.81 5.25 31.66
CA PRO A 298 -7.52 6.37 31.02
C PRO A 298 -8.36 5.96 29.78
N VAL A 299 -8.89 4.74 29.74
CA VAL A 299 -9.63 4.22 28.57
C VAL A 299 -10.94 4.97 28.33
N PHE A 300 -11.60 5.46 29.39
CA PHE A 300 -12.85 6.22 29.27
C PHE A 300 -12.67 7.68 28.82
N GLU A 301 -11.43 8.15 28.69
CA GLU A 301 -11.11 9.46 28.10
C GLU A 301 -11.06 9.41 26.57
N ARG A 302 -11.07 8.19 26.01
CA ARG A 302 -10.99 7.92 24.58
C ARG A 302 -12.34 8.04 23.89
N THR A 303 -12.33 8.20 22.56
CA THR A 303 -13.55 8.38 21.74
C THR A 303 -13.96 7.12 20.98
N GLU A 304 -13.08 6.12 20.86
CA GLU A 304 -13.35 4.91 20.08
C GLU A 304 -14.38 4.01 20.77
N LYS A 305 -15.59 3.99 20.21
CA LYS A 305 -16.73 3.20 20.71
C LYS A 305 -16.39 1.73 21.02
N LYS A 306 -15.58 1.06 20.18
CA LYS A 306 -15.20 -0.35 20.38
C LYS A 306 -14.37 -0.56 21.65
N LEU A 307 -13.45 0.36 21.96
CA LEU A 307 -12.61 0.28 23.16
C LEU A 307 -13.40 0.59 24.42
N LEU A 308 -14.30 1.56 24.36
CA LEU A 308 -15.22 1.87 25.46
C LEU A 308 -16.12 0.67 25.80
N ALA A 309 -16.67 0.01 24.77
CA ALA A 309 -17.44 -1.21 24.94
C ALA A 309 -16.60 -2.37 25.49
N GLY A 310 -15.36 -2.52 25.01
CA GLY A 310 -14.40 -3.51 25.51
C GLY A 310 -14.05 -3.29 26.98
N GLN A 311 -13.87 -2.04 27.41
CA GLN A 311 -13.56 -1.69 28.80
C GLN A 311 -14.73 -2.01 29.72
N VAL A 312 -15.97 -1.67 29.34
CA VAL A 312 -17.16 -2.02 30.11
C VAL A 312 -17.29 -3.54 30.27
N ALA A 313 -17.01 -4.31 29.21
CA ALA A 313 -17.02 -5.77 29.28
C ALA A 313 -15.92 -6.31 30.20
N LEU A 314 -14.70 -5.78 30.14
CA LEU A 314 -13.61 -6.15 31.05
C LEU A 314 -13.97 -5.86 32.51
N LEU A 315 -14.55 -4.71 32.82
CA LEU A 315 -15.01 -4.39 34.17
C LEU A 315 -16.11 -5.35 34.66
N ALA A 316 -17.02 -5.76 33.78
CA ALA A 316 -18.03 -6.77 34.09
C ALA A 316 -17.38 -8.12 34.45
N ASP A 317 -16.38 -8.54 33.66
CA ASP A 317 -15.64 -9.79 33.90
C ASP A 317 -14.84 -9.72 35.21
N VAL A 318 -14.32 -8.55 35.58
CA VAL A 318 -13.66 -8.30 36.88
C VAL A 318 -14.65 -8.44 38.04
N VAL A 319 -15.83 -7.83 37.97
CA VAL A 319 -16.87 -7.97 39.02
C VAL A 319 -17.32 -9.43 39.17
N ALA A 320 -17.43 -10.16 38.05
CA ALA A 320 -17.75 -11.58 38.09
C ALA A 320 -16.64 -12.42 38.75
N ALA A 321 -15.38 -12.06 38.55
CA ALA A 321 -14.23 -12.75 39.13
C ALA A 321 -13.97 -12.37 40.60
N ALA A 322 -14.18 -11.11 40.95
CA ALA A 322 -13.92 -10.50 42.26
C ALA A 322 -15.15 -9.65 42.67
N PRO A 323 -16.21 -10.26 43.25
CA PRO A 323 -17.45 -9.55 43.59
C PRO A 323 -17.25 -8.32 44.48
N GLU A 324 -16.20 -8.30 45.30
CA GLU A 324 -15.77 -7.16 46.11
C GLU A 324 -15.44 -5.90 45.30
N ALA A 325 -15.12 -6.04 44.00
CA ALA A 325 -14.86 -4.93 43.09
C ALA A 325 -16.13 -4.20 42.63
N SER A 326 -17.32 -4.73 42.91
CA SER A 326 -18.60 -4.15 42.43
C SER A 326 -18.82 -2.70 42.85
N GLY A 327 -18.39 -2.32 44.06
CA GLY A 327 -18.51 -0.94 44.56
C GLY A 327 -17.62 0.04 43.77
N PRO A 328 -16.29 -0.14 43.81
CA PRO A 328 -15.35 0.70 43.06
C PRO A 328 -15.63 0.76 41.54
N VAL A 329 -16.03 -0.37 40.92
CA VAL A 329 -16.42 -0.40 39.50
C VAL A 329 -17.68 0.44 39.27
N GLY A 330 -18.68 0.32 40.14
CA GLY A 330 -19.92 1.10 40.06
C GLY A 330 -19.68 2.61 40.16
N GLU A 331 -18.75 3.05 41.01
CA GLU A 331 -18.36 4.46 41.15
C GLU A 331 -17.74 5.03 39.86
N VAL A 332 -16.76 4.32 39.28
CA VAL A 332 -16.14 4.73 38.01
C VAL A 332 -17.19 4.77 36.89
N VAL A 333 -18.01 3.72 36.76
CA VAL A 333 -19.05 3.64 35.73
C VAL A 333 -20.08 4.78 35.89
N ALA A 334 -20.50 5.10 37.11
CA ALA A 334 -21.42 6.21 37.37
C ALA A 334 -20.85 7.57 36.90
N SER A 335 -19.54 7.77 37.01
CA SER A 335 -18.88 9.02 36.58
C SER A 335 -18.75 9.17 35.06
N VAL A 336 -18.83 8.08 34.29
CA VAL A 336 -18.61 8.09 32.83
C VAL A 336 -19.86 7.78 32.02
N VAL A 337 -20.85 7.06 32.56
CA VAL A 337 -22.00 6.50 31.81
C VAL A 337 -22.76 7.53 30.99
N GLY A 338 -22.92 8.76 31.49
CA GLY A 338 -23.63 9.84 30.79
C GLY A 338 -22.89 10.39 29.56
N ARG A 339 -21.60 10.08 29.39
CA ARG A 339 -20.78 10.49 28.24
C ARG A 339 -20.58 9.35 27.22
N LEU A 340 -21.02 8.14 27.52
CA LEU A 340 -20.85 6.97 26.63
C LEU A 340 -21.90 6.96 25.50
N PRO A 341 -21.58 6.39 24.33
CA PRO A 341 -22.57 6.13 23.28
C PRO A 341 -23.76 5.30 23.80
N ALA A 342 -24.97 5.57 23.31
CA ALA A 342 -26.22 5.06 23.88
C ALA A 342 -26.28 3.52 24.05
N ASP A 343 -25.68 2.76 23.12
CA ASP A 343 -25.62 1.31 23.20
C ASP A 343 -24.60 0.79 24.22
N VAL A 344 -23.49 1.53 24.43
CA VAL A 344 -22.47 1.23 25.43
C VAL A 344 -22.95 1.64 26.83
N ALA A 345 -23.56 2.83 26.95
CA ALA A 345 -24.19 3.31 28.18
C ALA A 345 -25.19 2.29 28.73
N ARG A 346 -26.03 1.70 27.86
CA ARG A 346 -26.99 0.66 28.27
C ARG A 346 -26.33 -0.56 28.91
N ARG A 347 -25.18 -0.99 28.40
CA ARG A 347 -24.41 -2.11 28.98
C ARG A 347 -23.72 -1.70 30.28
N ALA A 348 -23.15 -0.50 30.30
CA ALA A 348 -22.53 0.07 31.49
C ALA A 348 -23.53 0.24 32.65
N SER A 349 -24.79 0.61 32.37
CA SER A 349 -25.85 0.72 33.38
C SER A 349 -26.14 -0.60 34.10
N ALA A 350 -25.84 -1.76 33.51
CA ALA A 350 -25.99 -3.04 34.19
C ALA A 350 -24.94 -3.28 35.29
N LEU A 351 -23.85 -2.50 35.30
CA LEU A 351 -22.83 -2.49 36.34
C LEU A 351 -23.13 -1.45 37.44
N LEU A 352 -24.16 -0.61 37.25
CA LEU A 352 -24.63 0.30 38.28
C LEU A 352 -25.53 -0.46 39.27
N PRO A 353 -25.55 -0.04 40.55
CA PRO A 353 -26.57 -0.50 41.48
C PRO A 353 -27.97 -0.27 40.90
N ALA A 354 -28.90 -1.20 41.15
CA ALA A 354 -30.21 -1.34 40.48
C ALA A 354 -31.18 -0.12 40.54
N ALA A 355 -30.77 1.05 41.03
CA ALA A 355 -31.62 2.21 41.26
C ALA A 355 -31.74 3.19 40.06
N VAL A 356 -31.12 2.96 38.89
CA VAL A 356 -31.07 3.98 37.80
C VAL A 356 -31.31 3.45 36.38
N ALA A 357 -32.34 2.63 36.15
CA ALA A 357 -32.76 2.27 34.78
C ALA A 357 -34.28 2.34 34.61
N ALA A 358 -34.77 3.45 34.02
CA ALA A 358 -36.18 3.59 33.62
C ALA A 358 -36.39 3.11 32.17
N PRO A 359 -37.47 2.39 31.83
CA PRO A 359 -37.78 1.95 30.47
C PRO A 359 -38.58 2.97 29.65
N GLU A 360 -38.30 3.05 28.34
CA GLU A 360 -38.95 3.94 27.35
C GLU A 360 -40.28 3.34 26.80
N PRO A 361 -41.35 4.14 26.56
CA PRO A 361 -42.68 3.63 26.21
C PRO A 361 -42.91 3.33 24.70
N PRO A 362 -43.96 2.58 24.33
CA PRO A 362 -44.21 2.10 22.96
C PRO A 362 -44.82 3.17 22.03
N ARG A 363 -44.38 3.20 20.75
CA ARG A 363 -44.76 4.18 19.72
C ARG A 363 -45.97 3.74 18.88
N ALA A 364 -46.85 4.70 18.56
CA ALA A 364 -48.00 4.55 17.67
C ALA A 364 -47.59 4.40 16.18
N SER A 365 -48.42 3.69 15.41
CA SER A 365 -48.21 3.36 13.99
C SER A 365 -48.47 4.56 13.07
N THR A 366 -47.41 5.07 12.44
CA THR A 366 -47.45 6.03 11.31
C THR A 366 -47.50 5.30 9.96
N PRO A 367 -48.25 5.78 8.96
CA PRO A 367 -48.38 5.11 7.66
C PRO A 367 -47.04 5.05 6.93
N PRO A 368 -46.76 3.97 6.15
CA PRO A 368 -45.50 3.82 5.39
C PRO A 368 -45.28 4.98 4.42
N VAL A 369 -44.02 5.37 4.23
CA VAL A 369 -43.62 6.39 3.25
C VAL A 369 -43.11 5.70 1.99
N ASP A 370 -43.65 6.08 0.84
CA ASP A 370 -43.13 5.64 -0.47
C ASP A 370 -42.00 6.59 -0.91
N VAL A 371 -40.82 6.02 -1.17
CA VAL A 371 -39.64 6.77 -1.63
C VAL A 371 -39.53 6.56 -3.15
N PRO A 372 -39.64 7.63 -3.97
CA PRO A 372 -39.51 7.52 -5.42
C PRO A 372 -38.26 6.75 -5.85
N GLY A 373 -38.34 6.01 -6.96
CA GLY A 373 -37.21 5.25 -7.49
C GLY A 373 -36.06 6.12 -8.03
N PRO A 374 -34.93 5.50 -8.42
CA PRO A 374 -33.83 6.19 -9.08
C PRO A 374 -34.24 6.78 -10.44
N ARG A 375 -33.48 7.78 -10.89
CA ARG A 375 -33.63 8.36 -12.23
C ARG A 375 -33.45 7.30 -13.31
N ARG A 376 -34.12 7.54 -14.44
CA ARG A 376 -34.00 6.73 -15.68
C ARG A 376 -33.40 7.51 -16.85
N ALA A 377 -32.93 8.73 -16.59
CA ALA A 377 -32.30 9.59 -17.57
C ALA A 377 -31.13 10.32 -16.92
N ASP A 378 -30.13 10.64 -17.74
CA ASP A 378 -28.96 11.40 -17.31
C ASP A 378 -29.34 12.81 -16.84
N LEU A 379 -28.50 13.38 -15.99
CA LEU A 379 -28.54 14.79 -15.69
C LEU A 379 -27.97 15.61 -16.86
N PRO A 380 -28.45 16.85 -17.08
CA PRO A 380 -27.85 17.74 -18.07
C PRO A 380 -26.34 17.91 -17.81
N PRO A 381 -25.49 17.86 -18.84
CA PRO A 381 -24.05 18.07 -18.67
C PRO A 381 -23.79 19.47 -18.10
N LEU A 382 -22.73 19.59 -17.29
CA LEU A 382 -22.26 20.90 -16.86
C LEU A 382 -21.41 21.53 -17.97
N PRO A 383 -21.47 22.85 -18.15
CA PRO A 383 -20.50 23.54 -18.99
C PRO A 383 -19.08 23.22 -18.51
N TRP A 384 -18.22 22.82 -19.44
CA TRP A 384 -16.80 22.65 -19.16
C TRP A 384 -16.08 23.95 -19.47
N ASP A 385 -15.49 24.55 -18.44
CA ASP A 385 -14.61 25.71 -18.57
C ASP A 385 -13.46 25.56 -17.56
N PRO A 386 -12.26 25.13 -17.99
CA PRO A 386 -11.14 24.96 -17.08
C PRO A 386 -10.71 26.33 -16.54
N PRO A 387 -10.37 26.45 -15.25
CA PRO A 387 -9.97 27.74 -14.68
C PRO A 387 -8.75 28.29 -15.43
N PRO A 388 -8.76 29.58 -15.85
CA PRO A 388 -7.58 30.18 -16.46
C PRO A 388 -6.44 30.23 -15.43
N LEU A 389 -5.27 29.72 -15.81
CA LEU A 389 -4.06 29.73 -14.99
C LEU A 389 -3.03 30.68 -15.60
N GLU A 390 -2.61 31.69 -14.84
CA GLU A 390 -1.60 32.66 -15.27
C GLU A 390 -0.63 32.99 -14.13
N GLY A 391 0.55 33.50 -14.49
CA GLY A 391 1.52 34.05 -13.54
C GLY A 391 1.87 33.09 -12.39
N GLU A 392 1.59 33.53 -11.17
CA GLU A 392 1.86 32.76 -9.94
C GLU A 392 0.99 31.51 -9.80
N ALA A 393 -0.29 31.57 -10.17
CA ALA A 393 -1.19 30.42 -10.09
C ALA A 393 -0.74 29.28 -11.01
N LEU A 394 -0.29 29.60 -12.23
CA LEU A 394 0.31 28.61 -13.14
C LEU A 394 1.59 28.01 -12.56
N ARG A 395 2.48 28.87 -12.03
CA ARG A 395 3.75 28.43 -11.42
C ARG A 395 3.51 27.46 -10.27
N ASP A 396 2.60 27.79 -9.36
CA ASP A 396 2.33 27.01 -8.16
C ASP A 396 1.68 25.67 -8.52
N ALA A 397 0.73 25.69 -9.47
CA ALA A 397 0.10 24.48 -9.97
C ALA A 397 1.15 23.52 -10.60
N VAL A 398 2.04 24.05 -11.45
CA VAL A 398 3.12 23.26 -12.06
C VAL A 398 4.11 22.76 -11.01
N ALA A 399 4.48 23.59 -10.02
CA ALA A 399 5.37 23.19 -8.94
C ALA A 399 4.79 22.04 -8.12
N SER A 400 3.54 22.14 -7.68
CA SER A 400 2.86 21.07 -6.94
C SER A 400 2.76 19.78 -7.77
N PHE A 401 2.48 19.89 -9.07
CA PHE A 401 2.44 18.73 -9.96
C PHE A 401 3.81 18.06 -10.06
N LEU A 402 4.89 18.84 -10.25
CA LEU A 402 6.26 18.32 -10.30
C LEU A 402 6.68 17.62 -9.02
N GLU A 403 6.14 18.01 -7.86
CA GLU A 403 6.37 17.32 -6.57
C GLU A 403 5.46 16.10 -6.34
N GLY A 404 4.49 15.84 -7.21
CA GLY A 404 3.58 14.71 -7.09
C GLY A 404 2.44 14.92 -6.08
N VAL A 405 2.22 16.15 -5.62
CA VAL A 405 1.13 16.55 -4.69
C VAL A 405 0.11 17.49 -5.33
N GLY A 406 0.24 17.81 -6.62
CA GLY A 406 -0.67 18.69 -7.34
C GLY A 406 -1.99 18.03 -7.72
N ASP A 407 -2.97 18.85 -8.12
CA ASP A 407 -4.28 18.44 -8.59
C ASP A 407 -4.26 18.24 -10.13
N GLY A 408 -4.44 16.99 -10.56
CA GLY A 408 -4.48 16.60 -11.97
C GLY A 408 -5.68 17.16 -12.73
N THR A 409 -6.74 17.64 -12.06
CA THR A 409 -7.86 18.32 -12.73
C THR A 409 -7.46 19.67 -13.32
N LEU A 410 -6.33 20.25 -12.88
CA LEU A 410 -5.78 21.51 -13.38
C LEU A 410 -4.91 21.33 -14.64
N LEU A 411 -4.58 20.09 -15.04
CA LEU A 411 -3.76 19.82 -16.23
C LEU A 411 -4.29 20.50 -17.51
N PRO A 412 -5.61 20.48 -17.81
CA PRO A 412 -6.17 21.23 -18.94
C PRO A 412 -5.83 22.72 -18.91
N GLY A 413 -5.98 23.38 -17.76
CA GLY A 413 -5.67 24.80 -17.57
C GLY A 413 -4.17 25.09 -17.69
N MET A 414 -3.32 24.22 -17.13
CA MET A 414 -1.86 24.35 -17.24
C MET A 414 -1.44 24.28 -18.71
N MET A 415 -1.94 23.29 -19.44
CA MET A 415 -1.61 23.10 -20.85
C MET A 415 -2.16 24.22 -21.73
N ALA A 416 -3.39 24.67 -21.50
CA ALA A 416 -3.93 25.84 -22.20
C ALA A 416 -3.06 27.09 -21.99
N ALA A 417 -2.52 27.29 -20.78
CA ALA A 417 -1.62 28.40 -20.48
C ALA A 417 -0.23 28.24 -21.13
N LEU A 418 0.31 27.02 -21.17
CA LEU A 418 1.59 26.71 -21.81
C LEU A 418 1.50 26.73 -23.35
N ASP A 419 0.31 26.46 -23.92
CA ASP A 419 0.06 26.40 -25.37
C ASP A 419 -0.46 27.72 -25.95
N GLY A 420 -1.21 28.49 -25.16
CA GLY A 420 -1.83 29.76 -25.57
C GLY A 420 -0.89 30.96 -25.60
N LEU A 421 0.36 30.78 -25.18
CA LEU A 421 1.41 31.77 -25.25
C LEU A 421 2.43 31.34 -26.32
N ASP A 422 2.88 32.26 -27.18
CA ASP A 422 4.16 32.09 -27.87
C ASP A 422 5.24 31.69 -26.84
N ALA A 423 6.36 31.11 -27.29
CA ALA A 423 7.49 30.74 -26.42
C ALA A 423 7.68 31.77 -25.30
N ALA A 424 7.77 31.30 -24.04
CA ALA A 424 7.75 32.18 -22.88
C ALA A 424 8.75 33.33 -23.08
N PRO A 425 8.42 34.59 -22.70
CA PRO A 425 9.35 35.69 -22.84
C PRO A 425 10.71 35.33 -22.25
N ALA A 426 11.81 35.62 -22.95
CA ALA A 426 13.15 35.25 -22.48
C ALA A 426 13.45 35.79 -21.06
N SER A 427 12.81 36.89 -20.67
CA SER A 427 12.85 37.45 -19.31
C SER A 427 12.26 36.54 -18.24
N LEU A 428 11.28 35.70 -18.57
CA LEU A 428 10.64 34.76 -17.66
C LEU A 428 11.57 33.57 -17.36
N ALA A 429 12.27 33.05 -18.37
CA ALA A 429 13.24 31.96 -18.19
C ALA A 429 14.42 32.33 -17.27
N VAL A 430 14.75 33.62 -17.17
CA VAL A 430 15.82 34.13 -16.28
C VAL A 430 15.29 34.61 -14.91
N ALA A 431 13.98 34.72 -14.73
CA ALA A 431 13.39 35.11 -13.45
C ALA A 431 13.68 34.04 -12.37
N PRO A 432 14.11 34.41 -11.14
CA PRO A 432 14.56 33.45 -10.14
C PRO A 432 13.56 32.32 -9.83
N ALA A 433 12.27 32.65 -9.73
CA ALA A 433 11.21 31.69 -9.42
C ALA A 433 11.04 30.63 -10.53
N TRP A 434 11.04 31.05 -11.80
CA TRP A 434 10.90 30.16 -12.95
C TRP A 434 12.17 29.37 -13.25
N ARG A 435 13.34 29.96 -12.99
CA ARG A 435 14.62 29.26 -13.08
C ARG A 435 14.70 28.10 -12.09
N SER A 436 14.34 28.34 -10.82
CA SER A 436 14.30 27.28 -9.80
C SER A 436 13.33 26.16 -10.18
N LEU A 437 12.17 26.52 -10.74
CA LEU A 437 11.19 25.54 -11.22
C LEU A 437 11.71 24.75 -12.43
N ALA A 438 12.42 25.39 -13.36
CA ALA A 438 13.02 24.74 -14.52
C ALA A 438 14.14 23.76 -14.14
N ASP A 439 14.96 24.11 -13.15
CA ASP A 439 16.00 23.23 -12.60
C ASP A 439 15.36 22.01 -11.92
N ARG A 440 14.28 22.22 -11.17
CA ARG A 440 13.50 21.13 -10.59
C ARG A 440 12.88 20.23 -11.66
N ALA A 441 12.33 20.82 -12.72
CA ALA A 441 11.79 20.07 -13.85
C ALA A 441 12.88 19.21 -14.52
N LEU A 442 14.11 19.69 -14.65
CA LEU A 442 15.22 18.87 -15.17
C LEU A 442 15.47 17.66 -14.28
N ALA A 443 15.59 17.88 -12.97
CA ALA A 443 15.81 16.79 -12.00
C ALA A 443 14.67 15.74 -12.03
N VAL A 444 13.42 16.18 -12.19
CA VAL A 444 12.27 15.27 -12.34
C VAL A 444 12.36 14.49 -13.65
N ALA A 445 12.71 15.15 -14.76
CA ALA A 445 12.82 14.53 -16.07
C ALA A 445 13.98 13.52 -16.18
N GLU A 446 15.10 13.76 -15.48
CA GLU A 446 16.32 12.93 -15.48
C GLU A 446 16.33 11.82 -14.41
N GLY A 447 15.36 11.77 -13.50
CA GLY A 447 15.34 10.77 -12.42
C GLY A 447 15.30 9.30 -12.87
N ASP A 448 15.89 8.41 -12.08
CA ASP A 448 16.24 7.02 -12.44
C ASP A 448 15.16 5.92 -12.19
N LEU A 449 13.90 6.27 -11.91
CA LEU A 449 12.83 5.24 -11.87
C LEU A 449 12.53 4.75 -13.30
N ASP A 450 13.01 3.53 -13.61
CA ASP A 450 13.20 2.95 -14.97
C ASP A 450 12.01 2.12 -15.51
N ALA A 451 11.00 1.79 -14.70
CA ALA A 451 9.99 0.80 -15.13
C ALA A 451 9.00 1.29 -16.20
N SER A 452 8.66 2.58 -16.24
CA SER A 452 7.86 3.12 -17.35
C SER A 452 8.15 4.59 -17.60
N ARG A 453 8.67 4.91 -18.79
CA ARG A 453 8.81 6.29 -19.29
C ARG A 453 7.46 7.01 -19.45
N SER A 454 6.36 6.49 -18.90
CA SER A 454 4.99 7.01 -18.95
C SER A 454 4.65 8.02 -17.84
N SER A 455 5.55 8.30 -16.89
CA SER A 455 5.24 9.22 -15.78
C SER A 455 4.77 10.60 -16.25
N PRO A 456 3.53 11.03 -15.91
CA PRO A 456 2.98 12.33 -16.31
C PRO A 456 3.84 13.50 -15.83
N ARG A 457 4.46 13.38 -14.65
CA ARG A 457 5.34 14.40 -14.06
C ARG A 457 6.53 14.71 -14.95
N ARG A 458 7.14 13.67 -15.54
CA ARG A 458 8.29 13.82 -16.44
C ARG A 458 7.91 14.48 -17.76
N HIS A 459 6.76 14.12 -18.32
CA HIS A 459 6.28 14.72 -19.56
C HIS A 459 5.86 16.19 -19.36
N LEU A 460 5.22 16.53 -18.24
CA LEU A 460 4.97 17.94 -17.89
C LEU A 460 6.28 18.71 -17.68
N ALA A 461 7.28 18.11 -17.03
CA ALA A 461 8.58 18.73 -16.85
C ALA A 461 9.28 19.06 -18.19
N VAL A 462 9.27 18.11 -19.13
CA VAL A 462 9.78 18.32 -20.49
C VAL A 462 8.98 19.41 -21.20
N ARG A 463 7.65 19.43 -21.06
CA ARG A 463 6.78 20.44 -21.67
C ARG A 463 7.08 21.84 -21.13
N LEU A 464 7.23 21.99 -19.81
CA LEU A 464 7.60 23.26 -19.17
C LEU A 464 8.94 23.77 -19.68
N ARG A 465 9.95 22.90 -19.76
CA ARG A 465 11.29 23.30 -20.25
C ARG A 465 11.26 23.71 -21.72
N ALA A 466 10.49 23.00 -22.56
CA ALA A 466 10.27 23.39 -23.95
C ALA A 466 9.62 24.78 -24.05
N TRP A 467 8.59 25.05 -23.24
CA TRP A 467 7.91 26.34 -23.19
C TRP A 467 8.83 27.48 -22.75
N LEU A 468 9.75 27.23 -21.81
CA LEU A 468 10.79 28.18 -21.38
C LEU A 468 11.96 28.34 -22.37
N GLY A 469 11.96 27.62 -23.50
CA GLY A 469 13.04 27.66 -24.48
C GLY A 469 14.34 27.02 -23.99
N LEU A 470 14.27 26.10 -23.02
CA LEU A 470 15.42 25.42 -22.41
C LEU A 470 15.65 24.03 -23.04
N PRO A 471 16.88 23.47 -22.93
CA PRO A 471 17.15 22.11 -23.38
C PRO A 471 16.23 21.09 -22.69
N VAL A 472 15.67 20.18 -23.50
CA VAL A 472 14.73 19.14 -23.07
C VAL A 472 15.36 17.75 -23.12
N PRO A 473 15.27 16.95 -22.04
CA PRO A 473 15.58 15.53 -22.08
C PRO A 473 14.65 14.77 -23.04
N HIS A 474 15.17 13.73 -23.70
CA HIS A 474 14.38 12.90 -24.61
C HIS A 474 13.61 11.82 -23.82
N LEU A 475 12.28 11.93 -23.76
CA LEU A 475 11.41 10.90 -23.21
C LEU A 475 10.77 10.06 -24.33
N ASP A 476 11.06 8.76 -24.37
CA ASP A 476 10.54 7.85 -25.40
C ASP A 476 9.60 6.79 -24.82
N PHE A 477 8.35 7.16 -24.56
CA PHE A 477 7.30 6.20 -24.23
C PHE A 477 6.53 5.79 -25.49
N ARG A 478 6.62 4.51 -25.86
CA ARG A 478 5.96 3.92 -27.04
C ARG A 478 4.93 2.83 -26.69
N GLY A 479 4.64 2.67 -25.40
CA GLY A 479 3.78 1.63 -24.86
C GLY A 479 4.48 0.76 -23.81
N PHE A 480 3.86 -0.34 -23.43
CA PHE A 480 4.40 -1.25 -22.42
C PHE A 480 5.52 -2.12 -22.97
N ARG A 481 6.54 -2.38 -22.15
CA ARG A 481 7.63 -3.30 -22.49
C ARG A 481 7.28 -4.68 -21.94
N ARG A 482 7.29 -5.70 -22.81
CA ARG A 482 7.20 -7.10 -22.39
C ARG A 482 8.52 -7.80 -22.68
N HIS A 483 9.12 -8.42 -21.67
CA HIS A 483 10.29 -9.26 -21.87
C HIS A 483 9.96 -10.49 -22.71
N VAL A 484 10.87 -10.84 -23.62
CA VAL A 484 10.78 -12.04 -24.45
C VAL A 484 12.06 -12.84 -24.25
N PHE A 485 11.90 -14.12 -23.91
CA PHE A 485 12.95 -15.12 -23.85
C PHE A 485 12.68 -16.18 -24.91
N LEU A 486 13.66 -16.46 -25.75
CA LEU A 486 13.57 -17.42 -26.84
C LEU A 486 14.66 -18.50 -26.65
N ALA A 487 14.26 -19.77 -26.75
CA ALA A 487 15.19 -20.87 -26.93
C ALA A 487 15.97 -20.69 -28.25
N ASP A 488 17.14 -21.32 -28.41
CA ASP A 488 18.10 -21.07 -29.50
C ASP A 488 17.55 -21.21 -30.93
N ASP A 489 16.47 -21.96 -31.13
CA ASP A 489 15.82 -22.21 -32.43
C ASP A 489 14.42 -21.58 -32.58
N ALA A 490 13.84 -21.04 -31.52
CA ALA A 490 12.51 -20.43 -31.57
C ALA A 490 12.45 -19.21 -32.52
N PRO A 491 11.42 -19.05 -33.37
CA PRO A 491 11.33 -17.89 -34.25
C PRO A 491 11.18 -16.60 -33.44
N VAL A 492 11.93 -15.55 -33.84
CA VAL A 492 11.81 -14.21 -33.24
C VAL A 492 10.46 -13.61 -33.66
N PRO A 493 9.62 -13.15 -32.71
CA PRO A 493 8.40 -12.45 -33.07
C PRO A 493 8.70 -11.22 -33.94
N PRO A 494 7.92 -10.94 -35.00
CA PRO A 494 8.23 -9.88 -35.95
C PRO A 494 8.31 -8.47 -35.36
N ASP A 495 7.76 -8.28 -34.16
CA ASP A 495 7.70 -7.03 -33.41
C ASP A 495 8.48 -7.06 -32.09
N ALA A 496 9.35 -8.06 -31.91
CA ALA A 496 10.27 -8.17 -30.78
C ALA A 496 11.69 -7.77 -31.19
N GLU A 497 12.28 -6.84 -30.44
CA GLU A 497 13.71 -6.52 -30.52
C GLU A 497 14.45 -7.52 -29.63
N VAL A 498 15.12 -8.49 -30.26
CA VAL A 498 15.83 -9.55 -29.56
C VAL A 498 17.31 -9.51 -29.92
N SER A 499 18.16 -9.53 -28.90
CA SER A 499 19.60 -9.66 -29.04
C SER A 499 20.03 -11.04 -28.59
N GLU A 500 21.01 -11.62 -29.28
CA GLU A 500 21.76 -12.75 -28.75
C GLU A 500 22.54 -12.27 -27.54
N ARG A 501 22.40 -13.00 -26.43
CA ARG A 501 23.10 -12.74 -25.18
C ARG A 501 23.87 -13.98 -24.80
N THR A 502 25.11 -13.77 -24.42
CA THR A 502 25.97 -14.84 -23.92
C THR A 502 26.13 -14.66 -22.42
N ALA A 503 25.77 -15.70 -21.67
CA ALA A 503 26.10 -15.85 -20.27
C ALA A 503 27.21 -16.88 -20.15
N THR A 504 28.39 -16.45 -19.72
CA THR A 504 29.52 -17.34 -19.50
C THR A 504 29.56 -17.76 -18.03
N THR A 505 29.58 -19.06 -17.78
CA THR A 505 29.90 -19.62 -16.47
C THR A 505 31.41 -19.82 -16.38
N HIS A 506 32.00 -19.34 -15.29
CA HIS A 506 33.44 -19.40 -15.04
C HIS A 506 33.74 -20.24 -13.79
N ARG A 507 34.91 -20.87 -13.77
CA ARG A 507 35.50 -21.57 -12.62
C ARG A 507 36.86 -20.96 -12.35
N LEU A 508 37.14 -20.63 -11.10
CA LEU A 508 38.41 -20.06 -10.71
C LEU A 508 39.37 -21.17 -10.26
N GLY A 509 40.57 -21.22 -10.83
CA GLY A 509 41.68 -22.04 -10.34
C GLY A 509 42.23 -21.51 -9.02
N ALA A 510 42.86 -22.39 -8.23
CA ALA A 510 43.42 -22.04 -6.92
C ALA A 510 44.56 -21.00 -6.96
N ASP A 511 45.11 -20.72 -8.14
CA ASP A 511 46.12 -19.71 -8.42
C ASP A 511 45.54 -18.36 -8.88
N GLY A 512 44.21 -18.24 -8.92
CA GLY A 512 43.49 -17.04 -9.35
C GLY A 512 43.30 -16.92 -10.87
N THR A 513 43.61 -17.96 -11.65
CA THR A 513 43.35 -17.98 -13.09
C THR A 513 41.90 -18.37 -13.41
N GLU A 514 41.24 -17.63 -14.31
CA GLU A 514 39.85 -17.89 -14.74
C GLU A 514 39.82 -18.98 -15.83
N GLU A 515 39.07 -20.06 -15.60
CA GLU A 515 38.71 -21.06 -16.60
C GLU A 515 37.24 -20.89 -17.00
N VAL A 516 36.95 -20.74 -18.29
CA VAL A 516 35.57 -20.72 -18.80
C VAL A 516 35.00 -22.14 -18.74
N VAL A 517 33.90 -22.34 -18.01
CA VAL A 517 33.23 -23.65 -17.89
C VAL A 517 32.28 -23.87 -19.04
N GLU A 518 31.37 -22.93 -19.27
CA GLU A 518 30.34 -23.04 -20.29
C GLU A 518 29.92 -21.65 -20.75
N ILE A 519 29.63 -21.50 -22.04
CA ILE A 519 29.09 -20.27 -22.60
C ILE A 519 27.67 -20.58 -23.04
N HIS A 520 26.68 -20.16 -22.25
CA HIS A 520 25.28 -20.25 -22.62
C HIS A 520 24.94 -19.10 -23.54
N THR A 521 24.50 -19.40 -24.75
CA THR A 521 23.94 -18.41 -25.65
C THR A 521 22.42 -18.50 -25.52
N PHE A 522 21.73 -17.38 -25.40
CA PHE A 522 20.28 -17.33 -25.41
C PHE A 522 19.82 -16.05 -26.07
N ARG A 523 18.60 -16.06 -26.61
CA ARG A 523 18.03 -14.90 -27.29
C ARG A 523 17.00 -14.25 -26.38
N ALA A 524 17.28 -13.03 -25.94
CA ALA A 524 16.40 -12.28 -25.07
C ALA A 524 16.27 -10.81 -25.51
N GLY A 525 15.13 -10.24 -25.20
CA GLY A 525 14.84 -8.86 -25.57
C GLY A 525 13.46 -8.42 -25.12
N TYR A 526 12.86 -7.52 -25.88
CA TYR A 526 11.60 -6.90 -25.53
C TYR A 526 10.67 -6.83 -26.74
N ARG A 527 9.37 -6.94 -26.47
CA ARG A 527 8.31 -6.59 -27.40
C ARG A 527 7.59 -5.36 -26.86
N MET A 528 7.36 -4.37 -27.72
CA MET A 528 6.55 -3.21 -27.37
C MET A 528 5.06 -3.53 -27.57
N ILE A 529 4.27 -3.28 -26.53
CA ILE A 529 2.82 -3.41 -26.57
C ILE A 529 2.25 -1.99 -26.63
N ALA A 530 1.72 -1.62 -27.79
CA ALA A 530 0.98 -0.36 -27.93
C ALA A 530 -0.23 -0.36 -26.98
N THR A 531 -0.49 0.77 -26.34
CA THR A 531 -1.59 0.91 -25.38
C THR A 531 -2.40 2.17 -25.67
N HIS A 532 -3.70 2.07 -25.44
CA HIS A 532 -4.65 3.18 -25.44
C HIS A 532 -5.10 3.51 -24.00
N GLY A 533 -4.32 3.11 -22.99
CA GLY A 533 -4.61 3.42 -21.60
C GLY A 533 -4.46 4.91 -21.27
N PRO A 534 -5.11 5.39 -20.20
CA PRO A 534 -5.05 6.80 -19.79
C PRO A 534 -3.62 7.36 -19.70
N GLY A 535 -2.66 6.59 -19.19
CA GLY A 535 -1.26 7.02 -19.10
C GLY A 535 -0.65 7.34 -20.47
N ALA A 536 -0.87 6.48 -21.46
CA ALA A 536 -0.38 6.70 -22.82
C ALA A 536 -1.03 7.91 -23.49
N LEU A 537 -2.34 8.08 -23.29
CA LEU A 537 -3.11 9.20 -23.84
C LEU A 537 -2.70 10.54 -23.21
N LEU A 538 -2.43 10.57 -21.91
CA LEU A 538 -1.92 11.77 -21.25
C LEU A 538 -0.52 12.12 -21.73
N VAL A 539 0.37 11.13 -21.84
CA VAL A 539 1.72 11.34 -22.38
C VAL A 539 1.67 11.93 -23.78
N GLU A 540 0.79 11.42 -24.65
CA GLU A 540 0.59 11.96 -25.98
C GLU A 540 0.07 13.41 -25.95
N ALA A 541 -0.91 13.71 -25.08
CA ALA A 541 -1.46 15.05 -24.92
C ALA A 541 -0.44 16.07 -24.38
N LEU A 542 0.57 15.61 -23.64
CA LEU A 542 1.65 16.45 -23.11
C LEU A 542 2.79 16.68 -24.11
N ARG A 543 2.79 16.03 -25.29
CA ARG A 543 3.86 16.18 -26.29
C ARG A 543 3.81 17.54 -26.99
N PRO A 544 4.97 18.17 -27.25
CA PRO A 544 5.01 19.40 -28.02
C PRO A 544 4.41 19.27 -29.43
N GLY A 545 3.54 20.21 -29.80
CA GLY A 545 2.98 20.32 -31.15
C GLY A 545 1.83 19.38 -31.46
N VAL A 546 1.39 18.54 -30.51
CA VAL A 546 0.17 17.74 -30.62
C VAL A 546 -1.02 18.64 -30.25
N VAL A 547 -1.44 19.48 -31.20
CA VAL A 547 -2.55 20.43 -31.03
C VAL A 547 -3.85 19.78 -31.53
N GLU A 548 -4.34 18.77 -30.83
CA GLU A 548 -5.79 18.59 -30.79
C GLU A 548 -6.27 19.19 -29.47
N GLN A 549 -6.91 20.36 -29.54
CA GLN A 549 -7.67 20.98 -28.44
C GLN A 549 -8.67 20.02 -27.76
N VAL A 550 -8.88 18.85 -28.37
CA VAL A 550 -9.75 17.75 -27.93
C VAL A 550 -9.17 16.95 -26.75
N ALA A 551 -7.84 16.93 -26.53
CA ALA A 551 -7.21 16.00 -25.58
C ALA A 551 -7.31 16.39 -24.09
N LEU A 552 -7.90 17.56 -23.77
CA LEU A 552 -7.98 18.10 -22.41
C LEU A 552 -9.38 18.57 -22.01
N ALA A 553 -10.35 18.42 -22.92
CA ALA A 553 -11.76 18.63 -22.63
C ALA A 553 -12.46 17.29 -22.42
N PRO A 554 -13.57 17.25 -21.65
CA PRO A 554 -14.38 16.05 -21.54
C PRO A 554 -14.85 15.56 -22.90
N LEU A 555 -14.68 14.26 -23.14
CA LEU A 555 -15.19 13.62 -24.36
C LEU A 555 -16.71 13.72 -24.43
N PRO A 556 -17.31 13.81 -25.63
CA PRO A 556 -18.75 13.69 -25.79
C PRO A 556 -19.26 12.37 -25.20
N ALA A 557 -20.48 12.39 -24.63
CA ALA A 557 -21.12 11.18 -24.14
C ALA A 557 -21.28 10.18 -25.28
N THR A 558 -20.74 8.97 -25.11
CA THR A 558 -20.76 7.91 -26.11
C THR A 558 -21.35 6.65 -25.49
N ALA A 559 -22.39 6.10 -26.14
CA ALA A 559 -22.96 4.83 -25.74
C ALA A 559 -22.11 3.68 -26.31
N LEU A 560 -21.71 2.76 -25.44
CA LEU A 560 -20.94 1.57 -25.81
C LEU A 560 -21.69 0.31 -25.35
N ASP A 561 -21.60 -0.75 -26.14
CA ASP A 561 -22.15 -2.06 -25.80
C ASP A 561 -21.18 -2.81 -24.88
N TRP A 562 -21.45 -2.73 -23.58
CA TRP A 562 -20.62 -3.32 -22.54
C TRP A 562 -20.89 -4.81 -22.36
N VAL A 563 -19.80 -5.59 -22.32
CA VAL A 563 -19.86 -7.03 -22.05
C VAL A 563 -18.99 -7.35 -20.83
N ARG A 564 -19.62 -7.95 -19.82
CA ARG A 564 -18.94 -8.56 -18.67
C ARG A 564 -18.50 -9.96 -19.02
N GLY A 565 -17.21 -10.27 -18.90
CA GLY A 565 -16.67 -11.57 -19.25
C GLY A 565 -15.49 -11.97 -18.37
N ARG A 566 -15.19 -13.28 -18.33
CA ARG A 566 -13.90 -13.75 -17.83
C ARG A 566 -12.88 -13.67 -18.95
N HIS A 567 -11.84 -12.90 -18.75
CA HIS A 567 -10.79 -12.70 -19.73
C HIS A 567 -9.47 -13.26 -19.21
N ALA A 568 -8.73 -13.96 -20.07
CA ALA A 568 -7.31 -14.23 -19.82
C ALA A 568 -6.58 -12.88 -19.75
N VAL A 569 -5.76 -12.71 -18.72
CA VAL A 569 -5.06 -11.46 -18.46
C VAL A 569 -3.59 -11.57 -18.85
N GLY A 570 -3.01 -10.49 -19.36
CA GLY A 570 -1.58 -10.44 -19.71
C GLY A 570 -0.67 -10.36 -18.48
N GLU A 571 0.56 -10.84 -18.65
CA GLU A 571 1.62 -10.81 -17.63
C GLU A 571 2.28 -9.42 -17.61
N GLY A 572 2.36 -8.80 -16.41
CA GLY A 572 3.15 -7.60 -16.15
C GLY A 572 4.63 -7.91 -15.91
N THR A 573 5.46 -6.91 -15.63
CA THR A 573 6.93 -7.09 -15.51
C THR A 573 7.38 -7.75 -14.19
N PHE A 574 6.47 -7.96 -13.22
CA PHE A 574 6.78 -8.43 -11.86
C PHE A 574 6.35 -9.88 -11.52
N GLY A 575 5.85 -10.68 -12.47
CA GLY A 575 5.39 -12.05 -12.19
C GLY A 575 6.49 -13.10 -12.37
N SER A 576 6.70 -13.96 -11.36
CA SER A 576 7.24 -15.31 -11.59
C SER A 576 6.39 -15.99 -12.67
N GLY A 577 6.99 -16.74 -13.59
CA GLY A 577 6.37 -17.25 -14.83
C GLY A 577 5.19 -18.24 -14.70
N ASP A 578 4.36 -18.13 -13.66
CA ASP A 578 3.09 -18.82 -13.52
C ASP A 578 1.96 -18.02 -14.20
N PRO A 579 1.09 -18.70 -14.96
CA PRO A 579 -0.03 -18.05 -15.65
C PRO A 579 -1.02 -17.44 -14.65
N THR A 580 -1.29 -16.14 -14.78
CA THR A 580 -2.29 -15.45 -13.96
C THR A 580 -3.69 -15.95 -14.31
N PRO A 581 -4.55 -16.33 -13.32
CA PRO A 581 -5.89 -16.82 -13.61
C PRO A 581 -6.77 -15.75 -14.28
N PRO A 582 -7.73 -16.15 -15.15
CA PRO A 582 -8.65 -15.23 -15.79
C PRO A 582 -9.41 -14.35 -14.79
N ARG A 583 -9.60 -13.08 -15.14
CA ARG A 583 -10.31 -12.09 -14.30
C ARG A 583 -11.65 -11.71 -14.91
N LEU A 584 -12.65 -11.50 -14.06
CA LEU A 584 -13.91 -10.87 -14.47
C LEU A 584 -13.64 -9.39 -14.78
N LEU A 585 -13.92 -8.95 -15.99
CA LEU A 585 -13.70 -7.57 -16.44
C LEU A 585 -14.83 -7.16 -17.41
N TYR A 586 -14.93 -5.85 -17.62
CA TYR A 586 -15.75 -5.26 -18.67
C TYR A 586 -14.91 -4.88 -19.89
N THR A 587 -15.44 -5.16 -21.07
CA THR A 587 -14.91 -4.67 -22.35
C THR A 587 -16.06 -4.21 -23.25
N ALA A 588 -15.77 -3.31 -24.18
CA ALA A 588 -16.68 -2.95 -25.26
C ALA A 588 -16.09 -3.44 -26.59
N PRO A 589 -16.44 -4.65 -27.08
CA PRO A 589 -15.79 -5.23 -28.26
C PRO A 589 -15.87 -4.35 -29.53
N GLY A 590 -16.92 -3.53 -29.65
CA GLY A 590 -17.12 -2.59 -30.75
C GLY A 590 -16.30 -1.29 -30.67
N SER A 591 -15.62 -1.01 -29.56
CA SER A 591 -14.84 0.22 -29.35
C SER A 591 -13.40 0.14 -29.87
N GLY A 592 -13.03 -0.94 -30.56
CA GLY A 592 -11.64 -1.20 -30.95
C GLY A 592 -11.09 -0.12 -31.89
N ALA A 593 -10.01 0.54 -31.47
CA ALA A 593 -9.38 1.60 -32.26
C ALA A 593 -8.34 1.01 -33.24
N GLY A 594 -8.52 1.31 -34.53
CA GLY A 594 -7.56 0.95 -35.57
C GLY A 594 -6.31 1.86 -35.60
N PRO A 595 -5.31 1.56 -36.44
CA PRO A 595 -4.05 2.33 -36.51
C PRO A 595 -4.18 3.81 -36.90
N ARG A 596 -5.33 4.21 -37.46
CA ARG A 596 -5.64 5.60 -37.89
C ARG A 596 -6.79 6.21 -37.07
N ALA A 597 -7.11 5.64 -35.92
CA ALA A 597 -8.18 6.11 -35.05
C ALA A 597 -7.86 7.49 -34.47
N SER A 598 -8.89 8.32 -34.28
CA SER A 598 -8.74 9.63 -33.63
C SER A 598 -8.30 9.48 -32.17
N TYR A 599 -7.90 10.58 -31.53
CA TYR A 599 -7.62 10.58 -30.08
C TYR A 599 -8.85 10.13 -29.28
N ALA A 600 -10.03 10.64 -29.62
CA ALA A 600 -11.28 10.28 -28.97
C ALA A 600 -11.62 8.78 -29.14
N ASP A 601 -11.46 8.23 -30.34
CA ASP A 601 -11.70 6.80 -30.59
C ASP A 601 -10.76 5.91 -29.77
N ARG A 602 -9.47 6.28 -29.67
CA ARG A 602 -8.50 5.56 -28.83
C ARG A 602 -8.82 5.71 -27.35
N ALA A 603 -9.26 6.89 -26.91
CA ALA A 603 -9.65 7.11 -25.52
C ALA A 603 -10.90 6.30 -25.11
N LEU A 604 -11.76 5.94 -26.05
CA LEU A 604 -12.92 5.06 -25.82
C LEU A 604 -12.59 3.56 -25.94
N ASP A 605 -11.37 3.21 -26.38
CA ASP A 605 -10.98 1.83 -26.64
C ASP A 605 -10.63 1.06 -25.36
N THR A 606 -11.55 0.22 -24.90
CA THR A 606 -11.34 -0.65 -23.73
C THR A 606 -10.96 -2.09 -24.09
N THR A 607 -10.82 -2.43 -25.37
CA THR A 607 -10.65 -3.81 -25.83
C THR A 607 -9.34 -4.45 -25.34
N ARG A 608 -8.31 -3.63 -25.09
CA ARG A 608 -6.98 -4.08 -24.63
C ARG A 608 -6.84 -4.20 -23.11
N VAL A 609 -7.83 -3.73 -22.34
CA VAL A 609 -7.76 -3.73 -20.86
C VAL A 609 -7.37 -5.10 -20.28
N PRO A 610 -7.93 -6.25 -20.74
CA PRO A 610 -7.51 -7.55 -20.21
C PRO A 610 -6.04 -7.89 -20.51
N GLN A 611 -5.57 -7.60 -21.72
CA GLN A 611 -4.19 -7.89 -22.14
C GLN A 611 -3.18 -7.00 -21.40
N GLU A 612 -3.58 -5.79 -21.05
CA GLU A 612 -2.77 -4.79 -20.34
C GLU A 612 -2.92 -4.87 -18.81
N TYR A 613 -3.70 -5.83 -18.29
CA TYR A 613 -4.08 -5.87 -16.88
C TYR A 613 -2.86 -5.80 -15.93
N GLY A 614 -1.84 -6.63 -16.15
CA GLY A 614 -0.64 -6.67 -15.31
C GLY A 614 0.11 -5.33 -15.32
N HIS A 615 0.33 -4.75 -16.49
CA HIS A 615 0.97 -3.43 -16.63
C HIS A 615 0.16 -2.32 -15.96
N ARG A 616 -1.17 -2.32 -16.08
CA ARG A 616 -2.03 -1.32 -15.45
C ARG A 616 -2.05 -1.42 -13.93
N VAL A 617 -1.96 -2.64 -13.38
CA VAL A 617 -1.79 -2.85 -11.93
C VAL A 617 -0.44 -2.30 -11.46
N GLU A 618 0.61 -2.52 -12.25
CA GLU A 618 1.96 -2.03 -11.93
C GLU A 618 2.05 -0.50 -11.99
N GLU A 619 1.48 0.13 -13.03
CA GLU A 619 1.40 1.59 -13.10
C GLU A 619 0.69 2.16 -11.86
N ALA A 620 -0.42 1.56 -11.45
CA ALA A 620 -1.17 2.03 -10.28
C ALA A 620 -0.39 1.92 -8.97
N ARG A 621 0.60 1.02 -8.87
CA ARG A 621 1.39 0.79 -7.66
C ARG A 621 2.69 1.57 -7.63
N GLU A 622 3.36 1.63 -8.78
CA GLU A 622 4.75 2.09 -8.87
C GLU A 622 4.87 3.44 -9.58
N GLN A 623 3.94 3.80 -10.47
CA GLN A 623 4.07 5.02 -11.26
C GLN A 623 3.88 6.28 -10.42
N ASP A 624 4.88 7.15 -10.46
CA ASP A 624 4.78 8.50 -9.91
C ASP A 624 3.78 9.34 -10.68
N GLY A 625 2.94 10.06 -9.95
CA GLY A 625 1.92 10.94 -10.54
C GLY A 625 0.63 10.21 -10.95
N TYR A 626 0.43 8.96 -10.52
CA TYR A 626 -0.74 8.17 -10.92
C TYR A 626 -2.08 8.72 -10.37
N ALA A 627 -2.06 9.36 -9.20
CA ALA A 627 -3.25 10.05 -8.67
C ALA A 627 -3.67 11.23 -9.57
N GLN A 628 -2.70 12.01 -10.04
CA GLN A 628 -2.95 13.10 -11.01
C GLN A 628 -3.43 12.57 -12.36
N LEU A 629 -2.90 11.43 -12.80
CA LEU A 629 -3.41 10.73 -13.98
C LEU A 629 -4.89 10.34 -13.81
N ALA A 630 -5.26 9.81 -12.65
CA ALA A 630 -6.65 9.45 -12.34
C ALA A 630 -7.57 10.68 -12.31
N GLN A 631 -7.13 11.79 -11.72
CA GLN A 631 -7.88 13.06 -11.71
C GLN A 631 -8.11 13.61 -13.12
N TRP A 632 -7.05 13.64 -13.94
CA TRP A 632 -7.16 14.06 -15.33
C TRP A 632 -8.07 13.13 -16.15
N ALA A 633 -7.95 11.81 -15.96
CA ALA A 633 -8.82 10.86 -16.62
C ALA A 633 -10.29 11.07 -16.19
N GLY A 634 -10.53 11.43 -14.93
CA GLY A 634 -11.84 11.86 -14.43
C GLY A 634 -12.43 13.04 -15.21
N VAL A 635 -11.59 14.03 -15.56
CA VAL A 635 -11.98 15.14 -16.44
C VAL A 635 -12.29 14.65 -17.85
N LEU A 636 -11.37 13.91 -18.48
CA LEU A 636 -11.52 13.41 -19.85
C LEU A 636 -12.81 12.58 -20.01
N TYR A 637 -13.13 11.77 -19.01
CA TYR A 637 -14.27 10.84 -19.01
C TYR A 637 -15.47 11.32 -18.20
N ALA A 638 -15.58 12.63 -17.89
CA ALA A 638 -16.69 13.16 -17.09
C ALA A 638 -18.08 12.82 -17.66
N ASN A 639 -18.20 12.69 -18.98
CA ASN A 639 -19.44 12.27 -19.66
C ASN A 639 -19.49 10.77 -20.00
N ASN A 640 -18.44 10.00 -19.67
CA ASN A 640 -18.26 8.59 -20.01
C ASN A 640 -17.74 7.79 -18.78
N PRO A 641 -18.45 7.79 -17.63
CA PRO A 641 -17.95 7.18 -16.39
C PRO A 641 -17.71 5.67 -16.52
N ASP A 642 -18.45 4.97 -17.37
CA ASP A 642 -18.23 3.55 -17.61
C ASP A 642 -16.88 3.28 -18.32
N VAL A 643 -16.44 4.20 -19.18
CA VAL A 643 -15.12 4.10 -19.83
C VAL A 643 -14.00 4.34 -18.81
N LEU A 644 -14.17 5.33 -17.93
CA LEU A 644 -13.28 5.55 -16.78
C LEU A 644 -13.19 4.28 -15.92
N ALA A 645 -14.34 3.75 -15.51
CA ALA A 645 -14.43 2.56 -14.67
C ALA A 645 -13.77 1.34 -15.33
N ALA A 646 -13.99 1.12 -16.63
CA ALA A 646 -13.37 0.02 -17.38
C ALA A 646 -11.84 0.15 -17.45
N HIS A 647 -11.31 1.35 -17.73
CA HIS A 647 -9.87 1.56 -17.79
C HIS A 647 -9.16 1.36 -16.45
N PHE A 648 -9.80 1.74 -15.34
CA PHE A 648 -9.24 1.64 -13.99
C PHE A 648 -9.62 0.33 -13.27
N SER A 649 -10.46 -0.52 -13.85
CA SER A 649 -10.85 -1.81 -13.28
C SER A 649 -9.66 -2.70 -12.86
N PRO A 650 -8.52 -2.75 -13.58
CA PRO A 650 -7.34 -3.47 -13.10
C PRO A 650 -6.78 -2.92 -11.78
N ALA A 651 -6.64 -1.59 -11.66
CA ALA A 651 -6.16 -0.93 -10.44
C ALA A 651 -7.14 -1.16 -9.27
N LEU A 652 -8.44 -1.00 -9.51
CA LEU A 652 -9.49 -1.26 -8.51
C LEU A 652 -9.52 -2.72 -8.07
N SER A 653 -9.29 -3.67 -9.00
CA SER A 653 -9.18 -5.10 -8.67
C SER A 653 -7.96 -5.37 -7.79
N ALA A 654 -6.82 -4.73 -8.08
CA ALA A 654 -5.64 -4.84 -7.22
C ALA A 654 -5.89 -4.25 -5.83
N ALA A 655 -6.63 -3.14 -5.73
CA ALA A 655 -6.94 -2.48 -4.46
C ALA A 655 -7.75 -3.35 -3.48
N VAL A 656 -8.41 -4.42 -3.95
CA VAL A 656 -9.05 -5.42 -3.07
C VAL A 656 -8.02 -6.30 -2.36
N ALA A 657 -6.85 -6.52 -2.97
CA ALA A 657 -5.83 -7.47 -2.52
C ALA A 657 -4.61 -6.82 -1.84
N VAL A 658 -4.22 -5.61 -2.21
CA VAL A 658 -3.01 -4.91 -1.72
C VAL A 658 -3.30 -3.48 -1.26
N VAL A 659 -2.35 -2.87 -0.54
CA VAL A 659 -2.49 -1.57 0.17
C VAL A 659 -1.62 -0.44 -0.39
N ASN A 660 -1.12 -0.58 -1.62
CA ASN A 660 -0.25 0.41 -2.24
C ASN A 660 -0.74 0.81 -3.64
N VAL A 661 -2.06 0.89 -3.82
CA VAL A 661 -2.67 1.27 -5.11
C VAL A 661 -3.01 2.76 -5.07
N ARG A 662 -2.38 3.54 -5.93
CA ARG A 662 -2.58 4.99 -6.05
C ARG A 662 -3.77 5.30 -6.97
N GLY A 663 -4.36 6.50 -6.84
CA GLY A 663 -5.41 6.97 -7.75
C GLY A 663 -6.83 6.45 -7.48
N VAL A 664 -7.00 5.56 -6.50
CA VAL A 664 -8.31 4.94 -6.20
C VAL A 664 -9.32 5.97 -5.65
N PRO A 665 -8.99 6.81 -4.66
CA PRO A 665 -9.92 7.87 -4.22
C PRO A 665 -10.31 8.83 -5.34
N GLU A 666 -9.36 9.17 -6.21
CA GLU A 666 -9.56 10.11 -7.32
C GLU A 666 -10.53 9.55 -8.38
N VAL A 667 -10.41 8.26 -8.71
CA VAL A 667 -11.37 7.58 -9.59
C VAL A 667 -12.77 7.61 -8.97
N PHE A 668 -12.91 7.29 -7.68
CA PHE A 668 -14.23 7.28 -7.04
C PHE A 668 -14.82 8.68 -6.88
N ALA A 669 -14.00 9.71 -6.61
CA ALA A 669 -14.45 11.09 -6.62
C ALA A 669 -15.03 11.48 -7.99
N ALA A 670 -14.36 11.10 -9.10
CA ALA A 670 -14.85 11.35 -10.45
C ALA A 670 -16.15 10.58 -10.78
N LEU A 671 -16.24 9.31 -10.38
CA LEU A 671 -17.46 8.50 -10.56
C LEU A 671 -18.63 9.04 -9.72
N GLY A 672 -18.37 9.50 -8.48
CA GLY A 672 -19.35 10.09 -7.59
C GLY A 672 -19.90 11.43 -8.10
N ALA A 673 -19.05 12.22 -8.77
CA ALA A 673 -19.43 13.48 -9.41
C ALA A 673 -20.13 13.29 -10.77
N SER A 674 -20.27 12.04 -11.24
CA SER A 674 -20.89 11.73 -12.52
C SER A 674 -22.33 12.25 -12.61
N ARG A 675 -22.69 12.70 -13.81
CA ARG A 675 -24.04 13.14 -14.17
C ARG A 675 -24.74 12.15 -15.09
N ARG A 676 -24.10 11.01 -15.36
CA ARG A 676 -24.61 9.94 -16.22
C ARG A 676 -25.17 8.82 -15.35
N LEU A 677 -26.14 8.10 -15.88
CA LEU A 677 -26.65 6.88 -15.25
C LEU A 677 -25.49 5.89 -15.00
N VAL A 678 -25.56 5.21 -13.85
CA VAL A 678 -24.59 4.17 -13.48
C VAL A 678 -24.83 2.94 -14.36
N GLY A 679 -23.90 2.66 -15.26
CA GLY A 679 -23.87 1.42 -16.05
C GLY A 679 -23.13 0.29 -15.36
N GLY A 680 -23.04 -0.85 -16.05
CA GLY A 680 -22.38 -2.07 -15.57
C GLY A 680 -20.93 -1.84 -15.11
N PRO A 681 -20.05 -1.23 -15.94
CA PRO A 681 -18.67 -0.96 -15.55
C PRO A 681 -18.53 -0.06 -14.32
N THR A 682 -19.33 1.02 -14.22
CA THR A 682 -19.32 1.90 -13.04
C THR A 682 -19.78 1.15 -11.79
N ALA A 683 -20.87 0.37 -11.88
CA ALA A 683 -21.33 -0.47 -10.77
C ALA A 683 -20.29 -1.52 -10.36
N PHE A 684 -19.60 -2.12 -11.33
CA PHE A 684 -18.51 -3.08 -11.10
C PHE A 684 -17.33 -2.44 -10.37
N ALA A 685 -16.92 -1.23 -10.78
CA ALA A 685 -15.90 -0.45 -10.10
C ALA A 685 -16.30 -0.12 -8.64
N LEU A 686 -17.53 0.32 -8.41
CA LEU A 686 -18.06 0.58 -7.06
C LEU A 686 -18.08 -0.70 -6.21
N ALA A 687 -18.45 -1.84 -6.78
CA ALA A 687 -18.44 -3.13 -6.10
C ALA A 687 -17.02 -3.58 -5.68
N LEU A 688 -16.01 -3.36 -6.53
CA LEU A 688 -14.60 -3.57 -6.17
C LEU A 688 -14.17 -2.62 -5.04
N GLY A 689 -14.49 -1.33 -5.16
CA GLY A 689 -14.17 -0.29 -4.17
C GLY A 689 -14.75 -0.56 -2.77
N LEU A 690 -15.99 -1.04 -2.71
CA LEU A 690 -16.66 -1.46 -1.47
C LEU A 690 -15.90 -2.58 -0.73
N SER A 691 -15.04 -3.33 -1.43
CA SER A 691 -14.23 -4.40 -0.86
C SER A 691 -12.73 -4.11 -0.82
N ALA A 692 -12.32 -2.88 -1.16
CA ALA A 692 -10.92 -2.47 -1.12
C ALA A 692 -10.28 -2.80 0.24
N LYS A 693 -9.01 -3.18 0.23
CA LYS A 693 -8.27 -3.59 1.42
C LYS A 693 -8.06 -2.41 2.37
N GLU A 694 -7.67 -1.27 1.83
CA GLU A 694 -7.50 -0.04 2.59
C GLU A 694 -8.85 0.58 2.98
N ALA A 695 -8.92 1.08 4.21
CA ALA A 695 -10.12 1.76 4.70
C ALA A 695 -10.38 3.08 3.96
N GLY A 696 -9.33 3.82 3.60
CA GLY A 696 -9.46 5.07 2.83
C GLY A 696 -10.12 4.87 1.46
N HIS A 697 -9.76 3.80 0.75
CA HIS A 697 -10.40 3.45 -0.53
C HIS A 697 -11.88 3.10 -0.37
N ARG A 698 -12.24 2.37 0.70
CA ARG A 698 -13.64 2.06 0.99
C ARG A 698 -14.43 3.33 1.36
N ALA A 699 -13.84 4.23 2.14
CA ALA A 699 -14.45 5.51 2.49
C ALA A 699 -14.73 6.37 1.24
N ALA A 700 -13.74 6.51 0.34
CA ALA A 700 -13.94 7.22 -0.92
C ALA A 700 -15.03 6.57 -1.80
N THR A 701 -15.13 5.23 -1.79
CA THR A 701 -16.22 4.52 -2.50
C THR A 701 -17.59 4.79 -1.86
N ALA A 702 -17.64 4.85 -0.53
CA ALA A 702 -18.87 5.14 0.21
C ALA A 702 -19.36 6.58 -0.05
N GLU A 703 -18.44 7.55 -0.12
CA GLU A 703 -18.72 8.93 -0.51
C GLU A 703 -19.24 8.99 -1.95
N ALA A 704 -18.61 8.27 -2.90
CA ALA A 704 -19.08 8.20 -4.28
C ALA A 704 -20.49 7.61 -4.40
N LEU A 705 -20.80 6.54 -3.65
CA LEU A 705 -22.13 5.95 -3.59
C LEU A 705 -23.16 6.91 -3.01
N ALA A 706 -22.81 7.63 -1.94
CA ALA A 706 -23.70 8.62 -1.35
C ALA A 706 -23.97 9.79 -2.31
N ALA A 707 -22.95 10.31 -2.99
CA ALA A 707 -23.10 11.35 -4.01
C ALA A 707 -24.01 10.91 -5.17
N LEU A 708 -23.82 9.69 -5.68
CA LEU A 708 -24.69 9.11 -6.71
C LEU A 708 -26.12 8.90 -6.22
N ALA A 709 -26.30 8.53 -4.95
CA ALA A 709 -27.63 8.38 -4.36
C ALA A 709 -28.33 9.73 -4.17
N GLU A 710 -27.62 10.78 -3.75
CA GLU A 710 -28.13 12.14 -3.63
C GLU A 710 -28.54 12.72 -4.99
N ALA A 711 -27.75 12.49 -6.04
CA ALA A 711 -28.11 12.81 -7.42
C ALA A 711 -29.26 11.92 -7.97
N ASN A 712 -29.65 10.90 -7.19
CA ASN A 712 -30.61 9.87 -7.52
C ASN A 712 -30.28 9.07 -8.79
N LEU A 713 -28.98 8.89 -9.06
CA LEU A 713 -28.40 8.15 -10.18
C LEU A 713 -27.96 6.72 -9.80
N LEU A 714 -27.84 6.41 -8.51
CA LEU A 714 -27.51 5.07 -8.03
C LEU A 714 -28.69 4.10 -8.28
N ALA A 715 -28.50 3.16 -9.20
CA ALA A 715 -29.44 2.07 -9.46
C ALA A 715 -29.16 0.87 -8.54
N PRO A 716 -30.03 0.56 -7.56
CA PRO A 716 -29.75 -0.48 -6.57
C PRO A 716 -29.55 -1.87 -7.16
N ASP A 717 -30.39 -2.25 -8.13
CA ASP A 717 -30.37 -3.58 -8.74
C ASP A 717 -29.09 -3.81 -9.55
N VAL A 718 -28.62 -2.79 -10.29
CA VAL A 718 -27.39 -2.87 -11.09
C VAL A 718 -26.17 -3.09 -10.18
N LEU A 719 -26.07 -2.37 -9.06
CA LEU A 719 -24.99 -2.57 -8.11
C LEU A 719 -25.08 -3.95 -7.42
N ALA A 720 -26.29 -4.39 -7.07
CA ALA A 720 -26.50 -5.71 -6.47
C ALA A 720 -26.08 -6.85 -7.41
N ASP A 721 -26.38 -6.74 -8.71
CA ASP A 721 -25.98 -7.73 -9.73
C ASP A 721 -24.45 -7.82 -9.90
N GLU A 722 -23.73 -6.71 -9.78
CA GLU A 722 -22.27 -6.70 -9.80
C GLU A 722 -21.66 -7.25 -8.52
N LEU A 723 -22.20 -6.89 -7.35
CA LEU A 723 -21.80 -7.46 -6.06
C LEU A 723 -22.02 -8.99 -6.05
N ALA A 724 -23.15 -9.47 -6.56
CA ALA A 724 -23.45 -10.89 -6.64
C ALA A 724 -22.43 -11.66 -7.50
N ALA A 725 -22.10 -11.14 -8.69
CA ALA A 725 -21.15 -11.77 -9.59
C ALA A 725 -19.72 -11.80 -9.01
N LEU A 726 -19.28 -10.70 -8.39
CA LEU A 726 -17.96 -10.62 -7.78
C LEU A 726 -17.83 -11.48 -6.52
N LEU A 727 -18.89 -11.61 -5.72
CA LEU A 727 -18.93 -12.54 -4.59
C LEU A 727 -18.85 -14.01 -5.04
N ALA A 728 -19.56 -14.35 -6.12
CA ALA A 728 -19.51 -15.67 -6.74
C ALA A 728 -18.14 -15.98 -7.36
N ASP A 729 -17.42 -14.97 -7.84
CA ASP A 729 -16.04 -15.07 -8.32
C ASP A 729 -14.99 -15.08 -7.20
N HIS A 730 -15.41 -14.93 -5.94
CA HIS A 730 -14.49 -14.72 -4.80
C HIS A 730 -13.53 -13.53 -5.00
N ALA A 731 -13.92 -12.55 -5.82
CA ALA A 731 -13.11 -11.37 -6.11
C ALA A 731 -13.30 -10.27 -5.06
N ILE A 732 -14.37 -10.36 -4.24
CA ILE A 732 -14.68 -9.43 -3.15
C ILE A 732 -15.13 -10.18 -1.88
N TYR A 733 -15.09 -9.47 -0.75
CA TYR A 733 -15.41 -9.97 0.59
C TYR A 733 -16.67 -9.31 1.18
N ALA A 734 -17.67 -10.12 1.52
CA ALA A 734 -18.97 -9.67 2.04
C ALA A 734 -18.86 -8.77 3.29
N GLY A 735 -17.93 -9.08 4.21
CA GLY A 735 -17.76 -8.28 5.44
C GLY A 735 -17.26 -6.85 5.18
N ARG A 736 -16.37 -6.67 4.21
CA ARG A 736 -15.88 -5.33 3.81
C ARG A 736 -16.97 -4.55 3.08
N VAL A 737 -17.71 -5.23 2.20
CA VAL A 737 -18.86 -4.66 1.49
C VAL A 737 -19.92 -4.17 2.48
N ALA A 738 -20.28 -4.99 3.47
CA ALA A 738 -21.26 -4.60 4.49
C ALA A 738 -20.83 -3.33 5.25
N ALA A 739 -19.57 -3.25 5.68
CA ALA A 739 -19.04 -2.10 6.38
C ALA A 739 -19.12 -0.83 5.51
N ALA A 740 -18.63 -0.89 4.28
CA ALA A 740 -18.62 0.28 3.38
C ALA A 740 -20.03 0.71 2.93
N LEU A 741 -20.97 -0.22 2.77
CA LEU A 741 -22.38 0.10 2.53
C LEU A 741 -23.01 0.79 3.74
N THR A 742 -22.71 0.35 4.96
CA THR A 742 -23.16 1.03 6.20
C THR A 742 -22.57 2.43 6.31
N ASP A 743 -21.29 2.61 5.98
CA ASP A 743 -20.65 3.92 5.94
C ASP A 743 -21.37 4.85 4.94
N ALA A 744 -21.63 4.37 3.71
CA ALA A 744 -22.38 5.12 2.70
C ALA A 744 -23.81 5.47 3.18
N ALA A 745 -24.47 4.52 3.85
CA ALA A 745 -25.81 4.72 4.39
C ALA A 745 -25.87 5.76 5.52
N SER A 746 -24.75 5.98 6.21
CA SER A 746 -24.65 6.97 7.29
C SER A 746 -24.46 8.41 6.82
N ILE A 747 -24.06 8.61 5.56
CA ILE A 747 -23.78 9.93 4.98
C ILE A 747 -25.08 10.72 4.75
N GLY A 748 -26.16 10.06 4.31
CA GLY A 748 -27.40 10.75 3.97
C GLY A 748 -28.63 9.85 3.96
N ALA A 749 -29.82 10.44 4.15
CA ALA A 749 -31.09 9.71 4.22
C ALA A 749 -31.45 9.00 2.91
N LEU A 750 -31.23 9.64 1.74
CA LEU A 750 -31.48 8.97 0.46
C LEU A 750 -30.44 7.87 0.19
N ALA A 751 -29.18 8.09 0.55
CA ALA A 751 -28.12 7.08 0.44
C ALA A 751 -28.44 5.83 1.27
N GLY A 752 -28.84 6.00 2.54
CA GLY A 752 -29.20 4.86 3.38
C GLY A 752 -30.42 4.08 2.87
N HIS A 753 -31.40 4.77 2.27
CA HIS A 753 -32.53 4.08 1.62
C HIS A 753 -32.09 3.31 0.36
N ARG A 754 -31.23 3.88 -0.49
CA ARG A 754 -30.68 3.18 -1.67
C ARG A 754 -29.82 1.99 -1.28
N VAL A 755 -29.01 2.10 -0.23
CA VAL A 755 -28.23 0.97 0.31
C VAL A 755 -29.15 -0.14 0.81
N LEU A 756 -30.25 0.16 1.51
CA LEU A 756 -31.23 -0.85 1.89
C LEU A 756 -31.77 -1.61 0.67
N GLN A 757 -32.06 -0.91 -0.43
CA GLN A 757 -32.51 -1.50 -1.68
C GLN A 757 -31.41 -2.38 -2.32
N VAL A 758 -30.14 -1.95 -2.31
CA VAL A 758 -29.00 -2.76 -2.80
C VAL A 758 -28.88 -4.05 -1.99
N ILE A 759 -28.92 -3.96 -0.65
CA ILE A 759 -28.82 -5.13 0.22
C ILE A 759 -30.00 -6.08 -0.06
N ALA A 760 -31.22 -5.56 -0.17
CA ALA A 760 -32.41 -6.36 -0.46
C ALA A 760 -32.30 -7.11 -1.79
N ALA A 761 -31.85 -6.45 -2.86
CA ALA A 761 -31.64 -7.05 -4.17
C ALA A 761 -30.50 -8.08 -4.18
N LEU A 762 -29.49 -7.91 -3.32
CA LEU A 762 -28.34 -8.83 -3.22
C LEU A 762 -28.67 -10.13 -2.47
N LEU A 763 -29.64 -10.13 -1.55
CA LEU A 763 -29.94 -11.27 -0.65
C LEU A 763 -30.08 -12.64 -1.36
N PRO A 764 -30.73 -12.80 -2.53
CA PRO A 764 -30.84 -14.10 -3.17
C PRO A 764 -29.48 -14.74 -3.50
N ALA A 765 -28.46 -13.93 -3.79
CA ALA A 765 -27.13 -14.39 -4.15
C ALA A 765 -26.24 -14.73 -2.95
N THR A 766 -26.65 -14.44 -1.71
CA THR A 766 -25.78 -14.57 -0.52
C THR A 766 -25.92 -15.91 0.21
N ALA A 767 -26.74 -16.85 -0.31
CA ALA A 767 -27.04 -18.12 0.36
C ALA A 767 -25.79 -18.93 0.71
N GLU A 768 -24.85 -19.04 -0.23
CA GLU A 768 -23.59 -19.79 -0.09
C GLU A 768 -22.37 -18.88 0.15
N VAL A 769 -22.59 -17.57 0.33
CA VAL A 769 -21.51 -16.61 0.57
C VAL A 769 -21.05 -16.67 2.03
N ARG A 770 -19.74 -16.90 2.22
CA ARG A 770 -19.10 -16.84 3.54
C ARG A 770 -19.08 -15.39 4.05
N GLY A 771 -19.42 -15.20 5.33
CA GLY A 771 -19.39 -13.87 5.95
C GLY A 771 -20.57 -12.96 5.62
N ALA A 772 -21.58 -13.41 4.87
CA ALA A 772 -22.77 -12.62 4.54
C ALA A 772 -23.66 -12.22 5.76
N GLY A 773 -23.35 -12.71 6.97
CA GLY A 773 -24.12 -12.37 8.18
C GLY A 773 -24.15 -10.87 8.48
N THR A 774 -23.03 -10.17 8.24
CA THR A 774 -22.92 -8.72 8.44
C THR A 774 -23.77 -7.92 7.45
N LEU A 775 -24.02 -8.44 6.25
CA LEU A 775 -24.98 -7.84 5.30
C LEU A 775 -26.42 -7.96 5.82
N TYR A 776 -26.77 -9.08 6.45
CA TYR A 776 -28.10 -9.27 7.03
C TYR A 776 -28.33 -8.36 8.24
N GLU A 777 -27.30 -8.18 9.07
CA GLU A 777 -27.33 -7.26 10.22
C GLU A 777 -27.50 -5.81 9.75
N ALA A 778 -26.68 -5.35 8.80
CA ALA A 778 -26.80 -4.02 8.21
C ALA A 778 -28.18 -3.80 7.56
N GLY A 779 -28.66 -4.78 6.81
CA GLY A 779 -30.01 -4.75 6.22
C GLY A 779 -31.10 -4.62 7.27
N ALA A 780 -31.03 -5.39 8.37
CA ALA A 780 -32.04 -5.36 9.43
C ALA A 780 -32.06 -4.01 10.18
N GLU A 781 -30.88 -3.42 10.41
CA GLU A 781 -30.76 -2.09 11.01
C GLU A 781 -31.38 -1.01 10.10
N LEU A 782 -31.06 -1.04 8.80
CA LEU A 782 -31.62 -0.08 7.83
C LEU A 782 -33.12 -0.29 7.64
N ALA A 783 -33.60 -1.53 7.50
CA ALA A 783 -35.04 -1.83 7.40
C ALA A 783 -35.80 -1.24 8.59
N ARG A 784 -35.25 -1.37 9.81
CA ARG A 784 -35.82 -0.76 11.02
C ARG A 784 -35.76 0.77 11.00
N ALA A 785 -34.67 1.35 10.52
CA ALA A 785 -34.50 2.80 10.44
C ALA A 785 -35.49 3.45 9.45
N TYR A 786 -35.75 2.78 8.33
CA TYR A 786 -36.67 3.24 7.28
C TYR A 786 -38.11 2.70 7.43
N GLY A 787 -38.36 1.79 8.38
CA GLY A 787 -39.67 1.14 8.53
C GLY A 787 -40.12 0.40 7.26
N SER A 788 -39.15 -0.14 6.52
CA SER A 788 -39.34 -0.74 5.20
C SER A 788 -39.06 -2.24 5.26
N PRO A 789 -40.08 -3.11 5.15
CA PRO A 789 -39.88 -4.56 5.18
C PRO A 789 -39.08 -5.03 3.98
N VAL A 790 -38.17 -6.00 4.20
CA VAL A 790 -37.48 -6.71 3.12
C VAL A 790 -37.86 -8.19 3.20
N PRO A 791 -38.51 -8.75 2.17
CA PRO A 791 -38.91 -10.15 2.16
C PRO A 791 -37.67 -11.06 2.18
N THR A 792 -37.74 -12.15 2.93
CA THR A 792 -36.67 -13.18 2.89
C THR A 792 -36.78 -13.99 1.59
N PRO A 793 -35.75 -14.02 0.74
CA PRO A 793 -35.72 -14.87 -0.44
C PRO A 793 -35.82 -16.36 -0.10
N ALA A 794 -36.38 -17.16 -1.00
CA ALA A 794 -36.57 -18.60 -0.80
C ALA A 794 -35.23 -19.33 -0.55
N GLU A 795 -34.17 -18.86 -1.21
CA GLU A 795 -32.79 -19.34 -1.11
C GLU A 795 -32.24 -19.22 0.31
N LEU A 796 -32.69 -18.21 1.08
CA LEU A 796 -32.26 -17.97 2.47
C LEU A 796 -33.17 -18.61 3.52
N ALA A 797 -34.27 -19.26 3.12
CA ALA A 797 -35.25 -19.83 4.05
C ALA A 797 -34.65 -20.87 5.02
N ARG A 798 -33.68 -21.68 4.56
CA ARG A 798 -32.96 -22.64 5.43
C ARG A 798 -32.10 -21.91 6.46
N ARG A 799 -31.42 -20.84 6.04
CA ARG A 799 -30.47 -20.07 6.86
C ARG A 799 -31.19 -19.26 7.95
N ALA A 800 -32.42 -18.81 7.69
CA ALA A 800 -33.24 -18.07 8.65
C ALA A 800 -33.78 -18.94 9.82
N ARG A 801 -33.83 -20.28 9.68
CA ARG A 801 -34.37 -21.20 10.70
C ARG A 801 -33.41 -21.48 11.87
N GLY A 802 -32.13 -21.13 11.75
CA GLY A 802 -31.13 -21.38 12.79
C GLY A 802 -31.19 -20.38 13.96
N THR A 803 -30.33 -20.60 14.95
CA THR A 803 -30.15 -19.71 16.13
C THR A 803 -28.92 -18.78 16.03
N SER A 804 -28.18 -18.81 14.92
CA SER A 804 -27.02 -17.95 14.71
C SER A 804 -27.40 -16.47 14.61
N ALA A 805 -26.45 -15.57 14.87
CA ALA A 805 -26.64 -14.12 14.69
C ALA A 805 -27.17 -13.76 13.30
N ALA A 806 -26.61 -14.39 12.25
CA ALA A 806 -27.08 -14.25 10.88
C ALA A 806 -28.55 -14.70 10.68
N ALA A 807 -28.95 -15.80 11.32
CA ALA A 807 -30.34 -16.28 11.26
C ALA A 807 -31.31 -15.37 12.02
N LEU A 808 -30.87 -14.78 13.15
CA LEU A 808 -31.63 -13.78 13.90
C LEU A 808 -31.77 -12.48 13.09
N ALA A 809 -30.70 -12.03 12.44
CA ALA A 809 -30.72 -10.83 11.59
C ALA A 809 -31.68 -11.00 10.40
N LEU A 810 -31.66 -12.15 9.70
CA LEU A 810 -32.61 -12.45 8.63
C LEU A 810 -34.06 -12.45 9.10
N ARG A 811 -34.34 -13.02 10.29
CA ARG A 811 -35.67 -12.99 10.87
C ARG A 811 -36.10 -11.59 11.27
N ALA A 812 -35.19 -10.78 11.83
CA ALA A 812 -35.46 -9.39 12.17
C ALA A 812 -35.77 -8.56 10.92
N LEU A 813 -35.02 -8.77 9.84
CA LEU A 813 -35.23 -8.12 8.55
C LEU A 813 -36.63 -8.41 7.97
N ALA A 814 -37.06 -9.67 8.02
CA ALA A 814 -38.36 -10.12 7.52
C ALA A 814 -39.55 -9.68 8.39
N ALA A 815 -39.31 -9.50 9.69
CA ALA A 815 -40.35 -9.19 10.67
C ALA A 815 -40.61 -7.69 10.85
N GLU A 816 -39.80 -6.81 10.24
CA GLU A 816 -39.99 -5.36 10.37
C GLU A 816 -41.34 -4.95 9.74
N PRO A 817 -42.25 -4.32 10.49
CA PRO A 817 -43.53 -3.89 9.95
C PRO A 817 -43.37 -2.65 9.06
N PRO A 818 -44.15 -2.51 7.98
CA PRO A 818 -44.18 -1.30 7.18
C PRO A 818 -44.71 -0.14 8.03
N ARG A 819 -43.91 0.94 8.16
CA ARG A 819 -44.26 2.13 8.94
C ARG A 819 -43.51 3.37 8.47
N GLY A 820 -44.13 4.53 8.59
CA GLY A 820 -43.48 5.79 8.25
C GLY A 820 -42.48 6.20 9.31
N THR A 821 -41.24 6.47 8.90
CA THR A 821 -40.22 7.04 9.79
C THR A 821 -39.81 8.43 9.31
N PRO A 822 -39.33 9.32 10.20
CA PRO A 822 -38.79 10.62 9.77
C PRO A 822 -37.68 10.49 8.72
N LEU A 823 -36.86 9.44 8.83
CA LEU A 823 -35.77 9.17 7.90
C LEU A 823 -36.28 8.75 6.51
N ALA A 824 -37.34 7.94 6.44
CA ALA A 824 -37.99 7.59 5.18
C ALA A 824 -38.70 8.81 4.53
N ALA A 825 -39.34 9.67 5.34
CA ALA A 825 -39.92 10.93 4.86
C ALA A 825 -38.86 11.86 4.25
N GLU A 826 -37.70 11.97 4.88
CA GLU A 826 -36.60 12.76 4.36
C GLU A 826 -36.02 12.17 3.06
N ALA A 827 -35.83 10.86 3.01
CA ALA A 827 -35.40 10.17 1.78
C ALA A 827 -36.39 10.40 0.62
N ALA A 828 -37.70 10.31 0.88
CA ALA A 828 -38.74 10.56 -0.11
C ALA A 828 -38.70 12.01 -0.63
N ARG A 829 -38.52 12.99 0.27
CA ARG A 829 -38.40 14.41 -0.08
C ARG A 829 -37.18 14.68 -0.98
N LEU A 830 -36.02 14.14 -0.62
CA LEU A 830 -34.78 14.28 -1.41
C LEU A 830 -34.92 13.61 -2.78
N ALA A 831 -35.51 12.41 -2.82
CA ALA A 831 -35.75 11.69 -4.07
C ALA A 831 -36.71 12.47 -4.99
N ALA A 832 -37.83 12.98 -4.47
CA ALA A 832 -38.77 13.79 -5.24
C ALA A 832 -38.13 15.07 -5.78
N ALA A 833 -37.40 15.82 -4.95
CA ALA A 833 -36.71 17.04 -5.35
C ALA A 833 -35.66 16.78 -6.46
N SER A 834 -34.95 15.66 -6.37
CA SER A 834 -33.99 15.26 -7.41
C SER A 834 -34.67 15.05 -8.77
N LEU A 835 -35.89 14.51 -8.79
CA LEU A 835 -36.66 14.22 -10.01
C LEU A 835 -37.31 15.48 -10.59
N GLU A 836 -37.69 16.43 -9.74
CA GLU A 836 -38.34 17.68 -10.14
C GLU A 836 -37.39 18.65 -10.85
N THR A 837 -36.07 18.50 -10.70
CA THR A 837 -35.07 19.46 -11.24
C THR A 837 -35.23 19.66 -12.76
N PRO A 838 -35.79 20.79 -13.23
CA PRO A 838 -35.69 21.21 -14.63
C PRO A 838 -34.29 21.84 -14.84
N PRO A 839 -33.81 22.02 -16.07
CA PRO A 839 -32.51 22.64 -16.32
C PRO A 839 -32.49 24.02 -15.64
N PRO A 840 -31.42 24.39 -14.89
CA PRO A 840 -31.32 25.73 -14.34
C PRO A 840 -31.27 26.71 -15.51
N SER A 841 -32.38 27.42 -15.73
CA SER A 841 -32.38 28.63 -16.52
C SER A 841 -31.46 29.62 -15.80
N LEU A 842 -30.31 29.87 -16.43
CA LEU A 842 -29.35 30.94 -16.17
C LEU A 842 -29.99 32.12 -15.41
N ARG A 843 -29.67 32.27 -14.13
CA ARG A 843 -29.63 33.60 -13.51
C ARG A 843 -28.16 33.94 -13.28
N ARG A 844 -27.80 35.03 -13.94
CA ARG A 844 -26.49 35.67 -14.06
C ARG A 844 -25.84 35.96 -12.72
#